data_AF-A0A454APP0-F1
#
_entry.id   AF-A0A454APP0-F1
#
_cell.length_a   1.000
_cell.length_b   1.000
_cell.length_c   1.000
_cell.angle_alpha   90.00
_cell.angle_beta   90.00
_cell.angle_gamma   90.00
#
_symmetry.space_group_name_H-M   'P 1'
#
loop_
_entity.id
_entity.type
_entity.pdbx_description
1 polymer ?
#
loop_
_entity_poly.entity_id
_entity_poly.type
_entity_poly.pdbx_seq_one_letter_code
_entity_poly.pdbx_strand_id
1 'polypeptide(L)'
;MNKLNKLILSPIYLTPIFSVSGLLKIVDDKVKLNKDSSISIDESDYKQLIRMYVPYYNKLGVRGRDRRPTNYSSSKYNKVGIVEVSDLDSNYLLSQNDQFKFIKTHYSQPNKKNDDNHGYAVTSIIGTDFGINQNASIYYTFLNDDDTVKAVKNLYYKYDVKLINMSLGPTSIFDLVGIKTSNSNSHISSNKYNGVETESKMSIDTIYIYRHFFHLLSKAILYFTYEDNKNIYNVRAIEDQYATIGKFALENDIKVIQSSGNDNDELPKIIVSNDFLNKPEFMKNGNLSADKIYETFKLFFNSVMSFSQEYWPDENVRSYNINLINKIQRVLDNAIGGLNWEFNKKTGWLKTFNFKEFADLEMRKKKLFKGLSNWQSLRYHDGIITVGSVNWKNVATAFSSYAKDNYGTYPLVSAFGDTLKNDSEELTKNNYYSRDYYKIKNYIESTKDTKDFRNKMSYLFDFNGTSKAAPLITGLISRLQGELNKELSIADVKLLLTSSSNYSSTKAWKSKKISFDELTSEYEYWRSNRSKNKTGFGIPKYHKMKSIFESGNIKRIRPHELGKEFITKNTERQFYYTEYLNENWRFLNLTFVWRHKQSFSEYWKLHIIDNNPYVSWFRNKWLPDLLSAIRHKQSQDASWNINRVPFYSIDIEADIATIMGNLYPSITYIHSTEPNTSVQRVFSYRPYDISAENYAIYIRHSELEAYLNLYWEYLIWKNNVTLNNEYDENRSYYRATHPALQPYKKYISQIKQKYWEHLKENVWLESYRDLR
;
A
#
# COMPACT_ATOMS: atom_id res chain seq x y z
N MET A 1 -59.57 -53.29 40.13
CA MET A 1 -59.88 -52.86 38.74
C MET A 1 -58.63 -52.22 38.14
N ASN A 2 -58.14 -52.81 37.03
CA ASN A 2 -57.37 -52.26 35.88
C ASN A 2 -56.23 -51.25 36.14
N LYS A 3 -55.06 -51.29 35.49
CA LYS A 3 -54.45 -52.09 34.41
C LYS A 3 -52.97 -51.63 34.39
N LEU A 4 -52.00 -52.53 34.21
CA LEU A 4 -50.61 -52.17 33.88
C LEU A 4 -50.17 -52.99 32.66
N ASN A 5 -49.85 -52.30 31.57
CA ASN A 5 -49.50 -52.88 30.28
C ASN A 5 -47.99 -53.07 30.16
N LYS A 6 -47.61 -54.34 29.92
CA LYS A 6 -46.61 -54.88 29.00
C LYS A 6 -45.51 -53.94 28.45
N LEU A 7 -44.27 -54.39 28.58
CA LEU A 7 -43.42 -54.65 27.40
C LEU A 7 -42.66 -55.97 27.61
N ILE A 8 -42.85 -56.91 26.69
CA ILE A 8 -42.28 -58.27 26.70
C ILE A 8 -40.95 -58.23 25.93
N LEU A 9 -39.89 -58.66 26.60
CA LEU A 9 -38.58 -59.01 26.03
C LEU A 9 -38.65 -60.43 25.45
N SER A 10 -38.11 -60.63 24.24
CA SER A 10 -37.56 -61.90 23.73
C SER A 10 -37.02 -61.72 22.29
N PRO A 11 -36.12 -62.57 21.78
CA PRO A 11 -34.84 -62.99 22.34
C PRO A 11 -33.68 -62.80 21.34
N ILE A 12 -32.46 -62.81 21.89
CA ILE A 12 -31.17 -62.74 21.20
C ILE A 12 -30.96 -63.99 20.32
N TYR A 13 -30.72 -63.79 19.02
CA TYR A 13 -30.10 -64.79 18.14
C TYR A 13 -28.67 -64.35 17.81
N LEU A 14 -27.71 -65.08 18.38
CA LEU A 14 -26.29 -65.01 18.07
C LEU A 14 -26.03 -65.70 16.73
N THR A 15 -25.71 -64.94 15.69
CA THR A 15 -25.03 -65.46 14.49
C THR A 15 -23.51 -65.31 14.64
N PRO A 16 -22.71 -66.33 14.31
CA PRO A 16 -21.26 -66.25 14.40
C PRO A 16 -20.74 -65.28 13.33
N ILE A 17 -20.15 -64.18 13.78
CA ILE A 17 -19.37 -63.29 12.92
C ILE A 17 -18.05 -64.00 12.64
N PHE A 18 -17.92 -64.58 11.44
CA PHE A 18 -16.61 -64.92 10.90
C PHE A 18 -15.82 -63.62 10.76
N SER A 19 -14.83 -63.41 11.63
CA SER A 19 -13.84 -62.36 11.44
C SER A 19 -12.94 -62.76 10.27
N VAL A 20 -13.30 -62.36 9.06
CA VAL A 20 -12.33 -62.27 7.98
C VAL A 20 -11.42 -61.10 8.34
N SER A 21 -10.26 -61.40 8.92
CA SER A 21 -9.13 -60.48 9.00
C SER A 21 -8.61 -60.26 7.58
N GLY A 22 -9.38 -59.50 6.79
CA GLY A 22 -8.84 -58.84 5.62
C GLY A 22 -7.73 -57.93 6.12
N LEU A 23 -6.49 -58.27 5.80
CA LEU A 23 -5.42 -57.29 5.70
C LEU A 23 -5.92 -56.21 4.73
N LEU A 24 -6.55 -55.17 5.27
CA LEU A 24 -6.71 -53.90 4.59
C LEU A 24 -5.29 -53.54 4.17
N LYS A 25 -5.03 -53.52 2.85
CA LYS A 25 -3.87 -52.83 2.31
C LYS A 25 -3.84 -51.49 3.01
N ILE A 26 -2.79 -51.23 3.78
CA ILE A 26 -2.42 -49.87 4.16
C ILE A 26 -2.13 -49.23 2.81
N VAL A 27 -3.14 -48.58 2.24
CA VAL A 27 -2.93 -47.67 1.13
C VAL A 27 -2.07 -46.58 1.75
N ASP A 28 -0.84 -46.45 1.25
CA ASP A 28 0.02 -45.33 1.62
C ASP A 28 -0.71 -44.09 1.08
N ASP A 29 -1.58 -43.49 1.92
CA ASP A 29 -2.49 -42.37 1.60
C ASP A 29 -1.69 -41.07 1.44
N LYS A 30 -0.59 -41.12 0.70
CA LYS A 30 0.28 -39.98 0.44
C LYS A 30 -0.09 -39.31 -0.86
N VAL A 31 -0.12 -37.99 -0.82
CA VAL A 31 -0.31 -37.13 -1.99
C VAL A 31 0.95 -36.32 -2.23
N LYS A 32 1.37 -36.23 -3.49
CA LYS A 32 2.44 -35.30 -3.89
C LYS A 32 2.01 -33.87 -3.59
N LEU A 33 2.92 -32.98 -3.22
CA LEU A 33 2.54 -31.58 -2.94
C LEU A 33 1.92 -30.90 -4.17
N ASN A 34 2.47 -31.16 -5.35
CA ASN A 34 1.87 -30.84 -6.65
C ASN A 34 2.32 -31.85 -7.71
N LYS A 35 1.76 -31.76 -8.92
CA LYS A 35 2.03 -32.72 -10.02
C LYS A 35 3.52 -32.87 -10.37
N ASP A 36 4.29 -31.80 -10.22
CA ASP A 36 5.72 -31.72 -10.56
C ASP A 36 6.63 -31.94 -9.33
N SER A 37 6.05 -32.03 -8.13
CA SER A 37 6.80 -32.16 -6.88
C SER A 37 7.32 -33.59 -6.66
N SER A 38 8.54 -33.68 -6.14
CA SER A 38 9.13 -34.91 -5.61
C SER A 38 8.74 -35.20 -4.16
N ILE A 39 8.07 -34.26 -3.48
CA ILE A 39 7.70 -34.34 -2.06
C ILE A 39 6.26 -34.83 -1.95
N SER A 40 6.00 -35.75 -1.03
CA SER A 40 4.65 -36.25 -0.72
C SER A 40 4.39 -36.24 0.78
N ILE A 41 3.12 -36.01 1.16
CA ILE A 41 2.66 -35.97 2.55
C ILE A 41 1.35 -36.74 2.69
N ASP A 42 0.97 -37.10 3.92
CA ASP A 42 -0.29 -37.79 4.18
C ASP A 42 -1.50 -36.94 3.75
N GLU A 43 -2.47 -37.54 3.07
CA GLU A 43 -3.65 -36.84 2.53
C GLU A 43 -4.47 -36.16 3.63
N SER A 44 -4.52 -36.75 4.83
CA SER A 44 -5.19 -36.14 5.98
C SER A 44 -4.51 -34.85 6.43
N ASP A 45 -3.17 -34.83 6.45
CA ASP A 45 -2.38 -33.66 6.84
C ASP A 45 -2.46 -32.60 5.74
N TYR A 46 -2.40 -33.00 4.46
CA TYR A 46 -2.67 -32.12 3.33
C TYR A 46 -4.04 -31.42 3.46
N LYS A 47 -5.13 -32.18 3.64
CA LYS A 47 -6.49 -31.64 3.79
C LYS A 47 -6.62 -30.69 4.98
N GLN A 48 -5.83 -30.91 6.03
CA GLN A 48 -5.80 -30.06 7.21
C GLN A 48 -5.03 -28.75 6.96
N LEU A 49 -3.87 -28.81 6.31
CA LEU A 49 -3.00 -27.66 6.06
C LEU A 49 -3.68 -26.62 5.16
N ILE A 50 -4.32 -27.05 4.06
CA ILE A 50 -4.97 -26.14 3.09
C ILE A 50 -6.08 -25.26 3.66
N ARG A 51 -6.48 -25.50 4.92
CA ARG A 51 -7.49 -24.74 5.66
C ARG A 51 -6.90 -23.54 6.43
N MET A 52 -5.57 -23.38 6.45
CA MET A 52 -4.86 -22.38 7.25
C MET A 52 -5.41 -20.95 7.12
N TYR A 53 -5.78 -20.50 5.91
CA TYR A 53 -6.26 -19.13 5.67
C TYR A 53 -7.78 -19.02 5.44
N VAL A 54 -8.53 -20.11 5.53
CA VAL A 54 -9.99 -20.13 5.40
C VAL A 54 -10.69 -19.10 6.30
N PRO A 55 -10.29 -18.88 7.56
CA PRO A 55 -10.90 -17.86 8.41
C PRO A 55 -10.89 -16.46 7.75
N TYR A 56 -9.75 -16.06 7.16
CA TYR A 56 -9.60 -14.77 6.52
C TYR A 56 -10.41 -14.69 5.22
N TYR A 57 -10.46 -15.77 4.44
CA TYR A 57 -11.22 -15.81 3.19
C TYR A 57 -12.73 -15.67 3.44
N ASN A 58 -13.24 -16.38 4.43
CA ASN A 58 -14.63 -16.25 4.86
C ASN A 58 -14.94 -14.82 5.31
N LYS A 59 -14.01 -14.17 6.02
CA LYS A 59 -14.16 -12.78 6.47
C LYS A 59 -14.05 -11.77 5.33
N LEU A 60 -13.29 -12.07 4.28
CA LEU A 60 -13.30 -11.36 2.99
C LEU A 60 -14.56 -11.69 2.15
N GLY A 61 -15.45 -12.54 2.64
CA GLY A 61 -16.72 -12.86 1.98
C GLY A 61 -16.58 -13.83 0.81
N VAL A 62 -15.48 -14.57 0.73
CA VAL A 62 -15.29 -15.70 -0.21
C VAL A 62 -15.96 -16.92 0.41
N ARG A 63 -16.99 -17.45 -0.25
CA ARG A 63 -17.69 -18.68 0.18
C ARG A 63 -17.49 -19.78 -0.84
N GLY A 64 -17.50 -21.03 -0.39
CA GLY A 64 -17.47 -22.20 -1.29
C GLY A 64 -16.09 -22.53 -1.89
N ARG A 65 -15.04 -21.81 -1.50
CA ARG A 65 -13.65 -22.09 -1.89
C ARG A 65 -13.18 -23.48 -1.44
N ASP A 66 -13.65 -23.96 -0.29
CA ASP A 66 -13.20 -25.25 0.29
C ASP A 66 -13.76 -26.49 -0.43
N ARG A 67 -14.64 -26.31 -1.42
CA ARG A 67 -15.11 -27.42 -2.24
C ARG A 67 -14.00 -27.77 -3.24
N ARG A 68 -13.47 -29.00 -3.17
CA ARG A 68 -12.53 -29.52 -4.19
C ARG A 68 -13.12 -29.24 -5.58
N PRO A 69 -12.49 -28.41 -6.41
CA PRO A 69 -12.94 -28.19 -7.78
C PRO A 69 -13.02 -29.54 -8.50
N THR A 70 -14.20 -29.90 -8.98
CA THR A 70 -14.39 -31.14 -9.73
C THR A 70 -13.93 -31.01 -11.19
N ASN A 71 -13.80 -29.78 -11.69
CA ASN A 71 -13.34 -29.46 -13.04
C ASN A 71 -12.42 -28.23 -13.00
N TYR A 72 -11.11 -28.45 -13.01
CA TYR A 72 -10.13 -27.38 -13.11
C TYR A 72 -10.00 -26.93 -14.57
N SER A 73 -10.30 -25.65 -14.85
CA SER A 73 -9.89 -25.03 -16.12
C SER A 73 -9.19 -23.70 -15.83
N SER A 74 -7.92 -23.63 -16.23
CA SER A 74 -7.19 -22.36 -16.24
C SER A 74 -7.69 -21.53 -17.42
N SER A 75 -8.27 -20.36 -17.14
CA SER A 75 -8.64 -19.39 -18.17
C SER A 75 -7.52 -18.36 -18.34
N LYS A 76 -7.51 -17.67 -19.48
CA LYS A 76 -6.61 -16.52 -19.70
C LYS A 76 -6.79 -15.40 -18.65
N TYR A 77 -7.93 -15.37 -17.95
CA TYR A 77 -8.26 -14.41 -16.90
C TYR A 77 -7.68 -14.78 -15.52
N ASN A 78 -7.15 -16.00 -15.37
CA ASN A 78 -6.53 -16.50 -14.15
C ASN A 78 -5.01 -16.27 -14.11
N LYS A 79 -4.41 -15.62 -15.11
CA LYS A 79 -2.98 -15.30 -15.11
C LYS A 79 -2.67 -14.27 -14.01
N VAL A 80 -1.70 -14.59 -13.15
CA VAL A 80 -1.21 -13.69 -12.10
C VAL A 80 0.30 -13.63 -12.17
N GLY A 81 0.83 -12.42 -12.24
CA GLY A 81 2.26 -12.13 -12.11
C GLY A 81 2.63 -11.90 -10.66
N ILE A 82 3.81 -12.37 -10.26
CA ILE A 82 4.39 -12.10 -8.94
C ILE A 82 5.81 -11.58 -9.17
N VAL A 83 6.10 -10.40 -8.65
CA VAL A 83 7.45 -9.82 -8.67
C VAL A 83 8.01 -9.81 -7.25
N GLU A 84 9.14 -10.49 -7.03
CA GLU A 84 9.76 -10.73 -5.73
C GLU A 84 11.26 -10.44 -5.74
N VAL A 85 11.90 -10.28 -4.57
CA VAL A 85 13.37 -10.03 -4.53
C VAL A 85 14.15 -11.31 -4.84
N SER A 86 13.67 -12.42 -4.29
CA SER A 86 14.38 -13.71 -4.20
C SER A 86 13.62 -14.81 -4.94
N ASP A 87 14.33 -15.88 -5.31
CA ASP A 87 13.70 -17.05 -5.94
C ASP A 87 12.92 -17.88 -4.90
N LEU A 88 12.14 -18.86 -5.37
CA LEU A 88 11.51 -19.88 -4.54
C LEU A 88 11.60 -21.27 -5.17
N ASP A 89 11.62 -22.29 -4.32
CA ASP A 89 11.49 -23.69 -4.73
C ASP A 89 10.01 -24.08 -4.88
N SER A 90 9.60 -24.32 -6.13
CA SER A 90 8.22 -24.70 -6.48
C SER A 90 7.82 -26.10 -6.04
N ASN A 91 8.78 -26.96 -5.65
CA ASN A 91 8.48 -28.30 -5.10
C ASN A 91 7.61 -28.24 -3.85
N TYR A 92 7.69 -27.13 -3.10
CA TYR A 92 6.93 -26.93 -1.87
C TYR A 92 5.53 -26.33 -2.06
N LEU A 93 5.16 -25.91 -3.28
CA LEU A 93 3.83 -25.34 -3.52
C LEU A 93 2.75 -26.43 -3.47
N LEU A 94 1.75 -26.28 -2.59
CA LEU A 94 0.68 -27.25 -2.42
C LEU A 94 -0.44 -27.05 -3.44
N SER A 95 -0.57 -27.92 -4.43
CA SER A 95 -1.65 -27.90 -5.41
C SER A 95 -1.96 -29.29 -5.98
N GLN A 96 -3.12 -29.86 -5.64
CA GLN A 96 -3.69 -31.07 -6.27
C GLN A 96 -4.42 -30.79 -7.58
N ASN A 97 -4.39 -29.55 -8.06
CA ASN A 97 -4.85 -29.22 -9.40
C ASN A 97 -3.86 -29.76 -10.45
N ASP A 98 -4.25 -30.74 -11.25
CA ASP A 98 -3.42 -31.29 -12.34
C ASP A 98 -3.08 -30.24 -13.43
N GLN A 99 -3.89 -29.19 -13.53
CA GLN A 99 -3.68 -28.05 -14.40
C GLN A 99 -2.95 -26.90 -13.71
N PHE A 100 -2.41 -27.11 -12.50
CA PHE A 100 -1.58 -26.12 -11.82
C PHE A 100 -0.43 -25.68 -12.71
N LYS A 101 -0.20 -24.36 -12.75
CA LYS A 101 0.77 -23.75 -13.63
C LYS A 101 1.60 -22.75 -12.83
N PHE A 102 2.88 -23.06 -12.71
CA PHE A 102 3.89 -22.18 -12.14
C PHE A 102 5.00 -21.99 -13.16
N ILE A 103 5.17 -20.77 -13.66
CA ILE A 103 6.19 -20.43 -14.66
C ILE A 103 7.15 -19.43 -14.05
N LYS A 104 8.44 -19.80 -13.96
CA LYS A 104 9.53 -18.85 -13.72
C LYS A 104 9.82 -18.09 -15.01
N THR A 105 9.89 -16.75 -14.94
CA THR A 105 9.85 -15.88 -16.15
C THR A 105 11.17 -15.15 -16.47
N HIS A 106 12.26 -15.54 -15.81
CA HIS A 106 13.57 -14.88 -15.81
C HIS A 106 14.27 -14.69 -17.15
N TYR A 107 15.18 -13.71 -17.17
CA TYR A 107 16.09 -13.40 -18.27
C TYR A 107 17.49 -14.04 -18.10
N SER A 108 17.89 -14.41 -16.88
CA SER A 108 19.24 -14.91 -16.55
C SER A 108 19.20 -16.12 -15.61
N GLN A 109 20.29 -16.90 -15.60
CA GLN A 109 20.32 -18.22 -14.96
C GLN A 109 20.06 -18.15 -13.44
N PRO A 110 19.33 -19.14 -12.89
CA PRO A 110 19.04 -19.20 -11.46
C PRO A 110 20.33 -19.39 -10.65
N ASN A 111 20.68 -18.40 -9.82
CA ASN A 111 21.66 -18.61 -8.75
C ASN A 111 20.97 -19.38 -7.61
N LYS A 112 21.27 -20.68 -7.49
CA LYS A 112 20.69 -21.63 -6.51
C LYS A 112 20.82 -21.24 -5.02
N LYS A 113 21.39 -20.08 -4.66
CA LYS A 113 21.72 -19.71 -3.28
C LYS A 113 20.73 -18.73 -2.60
N ASN A 114 19.70 -18.24 -3.30
CA ASN A 114 18.82 -17.18 -2.77
C ASN A 114 17.33 -17.55 -2.82
N ASP A 115 16.96 -18.73 -2.29
CA ASP A 115 15.54 -19.08 -2.09
C ASP A 115 15.02 -18.48 -0.77
N ASP A 116 13.92 -17.72 -0.84
CA ASP A 116 13.25 -17.15 0.34
C ASP A 116 11.84 -17.75 0.54
N ASN A 117 11.40 -17.84 1.79
CA ASN A 117 10.04 -18.22 2.16
C ASN A 117 9.02 -17.11 1.86
N HIS A 118 9.44 -15.85 1.71
CA HIS A 118 8.55 -14.74 1.39
C HIS A 118 7.77 -14.97 0.08
N GLY A 119 8.48 -15.21 -1.03
CA GLY A 119 7.87 -15.49 -2.33
C GLY A 119 7.00 -16.74 -2.32
N TYR A 120 7.39 -17.77 -1.55
CA TYR A 120 6.58 -18.96 -1.31
C TYR A 120 5.24 -18.62 -0.63
N ALA A 121 5.25 -17.78 0.40
CA ALA A 121 4.04 -17.39 1.12
C ALA A 121 3.09 -16.56 0.25
N VAL A 122 3.61 -15.56 -0.45
CA VAL A 122 2.86 -14.71 -1.39
C VAL A 122 2.20 -15.57 -2.47
N THR A 123 2.98 -16.46 -3.11
CA THR A 123 2.47 -17.38 -4.13
C THR A 123 1.37 -18.30 -3.59
N SER A 124 1.56 -18.83 -2.38
CA SER A 124 0.62 -19.74 -1.74
C SER A 124 -0.73 -19.10 -1.45
N ILE A 125 -0.75 -17.86 -0.96
CA ILE A 125 -2.00 -17.13 -0.63
C ILE A 125 -2.80 -16.75 -1.88
N ILE A 126 -2.15 -16.58 -3.03
CA ILE A 126 -2.81 -16.22 -4.29
C ILE A 126 -3.42 -17.46 -4.95
N GLY A 127 -2.57 -18.44 -5.28
CA GLY A 127 -2.83 -19.32 -6.42
C GLY A 127 -2.63 -20.82 -6.21
N THR A 128 -2.35 -21.26 -5.00
CA THR A 128 -2.22 -22.69 -4.67
C THR A 128 -3.48 -23.19 -3.96
N ASP A 129 -3.47 -24.43 -3.47
CA ASP A 129 -4.51 -24.94 -2.58
C ASP A 129 -4.46 -24.35 -1.17
N PHE A 130 -3.53 -23.44 -0.87
CA PHE A 130 -3.72 -22.49 0.22
C PHE A 130 -4.54 -21.27 -0.20
N GLY A 131 -4.50 -20.88 -1.47
CA GLY A 131 -4.88 -19.57 -1.94
C GLY A 131 -6.35 -19.35 -2.28
N ILE A 132 -6.70 -18.08 -2.47
CA ILE A 132 -8.08 -17.66 -2.78
C ILE A 132 -8.54 -18.17 -4.16
N ASN A 133 -7.63 -18.16 -5.16
CA ASN A 133 -7.90 -18.68 -6.50
C ASN A 133 -7.05 -19.92 -6.80
N GLN A 134 -7.56 -21.10 -6.50
CA GLN A 134 -6.90 -22.39 -6.79
C GLN A 134 -6.70 -22.66 -8.30
N ASN A 135 -7.32 -21.86 -9.16
CA ASN A 135 -7.19 -21.95 -10.62
C ASN A 135 -6.18 -20.95 -11.20
N ALA A 136 -5.48 -20.18 -10.35
CA ALA A 136 -4.54 -19.17 -10.82
C ALA A 136 -3.36 -19.82 -11.57
N SER A 137 -2.97 -19.21 -12.68
CA SER A 137 -1.71 -19.52 -13.36
C SER A 137 -0.66 -18.51 -12.93
N ILE A 138 0.34 -18.97 -12.19
CA ILE A 138 1.35 -18.12 -11.59
C ILE A 138 2.54 -17.93 -12.53
N TYR A 139 2.87 -16.66 -12.77
CA TYR A 139 4.05 -16.20 -13.49
C TYR A 139 4.96 -15.48 -12.51
N TYR A 140 6.02 -16.15 -12.09
CA TYR A 140 6.91 -15.67 -11.03
C TYR A 140 8.17 -15.03 -11.62
N THR A 141 8.50 -13.84 -11.16
CA THR A 141 9.71 -13.09 -11.48
C THR A 141 10.39 -12.69 -10.17
N PHE A 142 11.53 -13.28 -9.82
CA PHE A 142 12.47 -12.68 -8.87
C PHE A 142 13.29 -11.52 -9.51
N LEU A 143 13.88 -10.62 -8.72
CA LEU A 143 14.64 -9.50 -9.26
C LEU A 143 16.12 -9.87 -9.46
N ASN A 144 16.85 -10.40 -8.47
CA ASN A 144 18.28 -10.76 -8.61
C ASN A 144 19.10 -9.75 -9.47
N ASP A 145 19.08 -8.47 -9.04
CA ASP A 145 19.65 -7.29 -9.72
C ASP A 145 18.91 -6.75 -10.97
N ASP A 146 17.81 -7.40 -11.40
CA ASP A 146 16.93 -6.89 -12.44
C ASP A 146 16.10 -5.67 -11.98
N ASP A 147 15.87 -4.76 -12.92
CA ASP A 147 15.02 -3.60 -12.74
C ASP A 147 13.54 -4.01 -12.66
N THR A 148 12.85 -3.62 -11.59
CA THR A 148 11.43 -3.89 -11.37
C THR A 148 10.54 -3.39 -12.51
N VAL A 149 10.88 -2.26 -13.15
CA VAL A 149 10.15 -1.75 -14.33
C VAL A 149 10.23 -2.75 -15.48
N LYS A 150 11.42 -3.32 -15.72
CA LYS A 150 11.62 -4.32 -16.78
C LYS A 150 10.87 -5.61 -16.46
N ALA A 151 10.88 -6.05 -15.21
CA ALA A 151 10.12 -7.22 -14.76
C ALA A 151 8.61 -7.07 -15.07
N VAL A 152 8.00 -5.94 -14.68
CA VAL A 152 6.59 -5.64 -14.95
C VAL A 152 6.30 -5.61 -16.46
N LYS A 153 7.14 -4.92 -17.24
CA LYS A 153 6.98 -4.86 -18.71
C LYS A 153 7.09 -6.23 -19.36
N ASN A 154 8.01 -7.07 -18.91
CA ASN A 154 8.21 -8.43 -19.46
C ASN A 154 7.01 -9.34 -19.17
N LEU A 155 6.48 -9.30 -17.94
CA LEU A 155 5.25 -10.03 -17.59
C LEU A 155 4.09 -9.67 -18.53
N TYR A 156 3.94 -8.38 -18.84
CA TYR A 156 2.93 -7.92 -19.79
C TYR A 156 3.25 -8.33 -21.24
N TYR A 157 4.36 -7.89 -21.82
CA TYR A 157 4.62 -8.06 -23.24
C TYR A 157 4.86 -9.51 -23.67
N LYS A 158 5.51 -10.33 -22.84
CA LYS A 158 5.87 -11.72 -23.20
C LYS A 158 4.80 -12.74 -22.78
N TYR A 159 4.09 -12.48 -21.69
CA TYR A 159 3.17 -13.45 -21.10
C TYR A 159 1.72 -12.98 -21.04
N ASP A 160 1.43 -11.73 -21.44
CA ASP A 160 0.10 -11.12 -21.38
C ASP A 160 -0.50 -11.24 -19.97
N VAL A 161 0.31 -10.89 -18.97
CA VAL A 161 -0.09 -10.82 -17.57
C VAL A 161 -0.49 -9.41 -17.23
N LYS A 162 -1.73 -9.24 -16.76
CA LYS A 162 -2.33 -7.93 -16.46
C LYS A 162 -2.80 -7.77 -15.02
N LEU A 163 -2.62 -8.79 -14.18
CA LEU A 163 -2.76 -8.71 -12.72
C LEU A 163 -1.43 -9.10 -12.11
N ILE A 164 -0.76 -8.16 -11.44
CA ILE A 164 0.60 -8.34 -10.92
C ILE A 164 0.60 -8.01 -9.43
N ASN A 165 1.09 -8.94 -8.61
CA ASN A 165 1.40 -8.68 -7.22
C ASN A 165 2.85 -8.20 -7.09
N MET A 166 3.04 -7.12 -6.33
CA MET A 166 4.33 -6.57 -5.93
C MET A 166 4.32 -6.40 -4.41
N SER A 167 4.69 -7.43 -3.67
CA SER A 167 4.83 -7.34 -2.20
C SER A 167 6.23 -6.83 -1.81
N LEU A 168 6.69 -5.80 -2.52
CA LEU A 168 8.03 -5.23 -2.44
C LEU A 168 8.00 -3.79 -1.91
N GLY A 169 9.04 -3.39 -1.19
CA GLY A 169 9.29 -2.01 -0.78
C GLY A 169 10.70 -1.57 -1.13
N PRO A 170 11.03 -0.27 -1.07
CA PRO A 170 12.41 0.17 -1.16
C PRO A 170 13.19 -0.43 0.00
N THR A 171 14.48 -0.69 -0.24
CA THR A 171 15.44 -1.04 0.80
C THR A 171 15.37 -0.03 1.94
N SER A 172 15.43 -0.50 3.19
CA SER A 172 15.35 0.36 4.37
C SER A 172 16.37 1.52 4.30
N ILE A 173 16.02 2.69 4.86
CA ILE A 173 16.91 3.85 4.89
C ILE A 173 18.27 3.52 5.55
N PHE A 174 18.24 2.64 6.55
CA PHE A 174 19.42 2.17 7.28
C PHE A 174 20.33 1.32 6.39
N ASP A 175 19.77 0.42 5.59
CA ASP A 175 20.54 -0.44 4.68
C ASP A 175 21.11 0.33 3.49
N LEU A 176 20.41 1.34 2.99
CA LEU A 176 20.90 2.19 1.91
C LEU A 176 22.16 2.97 2.30
N VAL A 177 22.26 3.42 3.55
CA VAL A 177 23.49 4.03 4.08
C VAL A 177 24.63 3.01 4.09
N GLY A 178 24.35 1.77 4.52
CA GLY A 178 25.34 0.69 4.53
C GLY A 178 25.95 0.42 3.16
N ILE A 179 25.12 0.30 2.11
CA ILE A 179 25.55 0.02 0.73
C ILE A 179 26.40 1.16 0.16
N LYS A 180 25.99 2.42 0.38
CA LYS A 180 26.71 3.57 -0.17
C LYS A 180 28.02 3.83 0.54
N THR A 181 28.07 3.58 1.84
CA THR A 181 29.29 3.76 2.64
C THR A 181 30.27 2.59 2.49
N SER A 182 29.83 1.38 2.09
CA SER A 182 30.74 0.28 1.73
C SER A 182 31.41 0.51 0.38
N ASN A 183 30.73 1.14 -0.57
CA ASN A 183 31.27 1.40 -1.91
C ASN A 183 32.17 2.64 -1.98
N SER A 184 32.18 3.52 -0.97
CA SER A 184 32.85 4.82 -1.03
C SER A 184 34.20 4.92 -0.34
N ASN A 185 34.73 3.87 0.29
CA ASN A 185 36.14 3.69 0.70
C ASN A 185 36.22 2.44 1.57
N SER A 186 36.80 1.36 1.04
CA SER A 186 37.13 0.11 1.72
C SER A 186 38.26 0.24 2.78
N HIS A 187 38.38 1.39 3.45
CA HIS A 187 39.49 1.69 4.37
C HIS A 187 39.09 2.36 5.69
N ILE A 188 37.85 2.19 6.16
CA ILE A 188 37.63 2.27 7.61
C ILE A 188 38.01 0.92 8.15
N SER A 189 39.21 0.83 8.72
CA SER A 189 39.60 -0.38 9.43
C SER A 189 38.54 -0.66 10.50
N SER A 190 38.15 -1.93 10.62
CA SER A 190 37.31 -2.45 11.71
C SER A 190 38.05 -2.41 13.06
N ASN A 191 38.87 -1.38 13.26
CA ASN A 191 39.75 -1.24 14.39
C ASN A 191 38.94 -0.59 15.52
N LYS A 192 39.16 -1.12 16.72
CA LYS A 192 38.65 -0.56 17.97
C LYS A 192 38.97 0.93 18.06
N TYR A 193 38.14 1.69 18.77
CA TYR A 193 38.46 3.07 19.11
C TYR A 193 39.71 3.12 19.99
N ASN A 194 40.72 3.87 19.55
CA ASN A 194 41.94 4.10 20.31
C ASN A 194 41.64 4.92 21.58
N GLY A 195 42.34 4.63 22.68
CA GLY A 195 42.23 5.39 23.93
C GLY A 195 40.94 5.18 24.73
N VAL A 196 40.15 4.16 24.39
CA VAL A 196 38.96 3.74 25.15
C VAL A 196 39.26 2.36 25.75
N GLU A 197 39.12 2.19 27.07
CA GLU A 197 39.43 0.95 27.78
C GLU A 197 38.87 -0.28 27.04
N THR A 198 39.77 -1.18 26.63
CA THR A 198 39.45 -2.37 25.85
C THR A 198 39.09 -3.59 26.71
N GLU A 199 39.17 -3.47 28.04
CA GLU A 199 39.28 -4.62 28.94
C GLU A 199 37.98 -5.00 29.67
N SER A 200 36.93 -4.16 29.68
CA SER A 200 35.65 -4.54 30.31
C SER A 200 34.76 -5.34 29.35
N LYS A 201 34.85 -6.67 29.46
CA LYS A 201 33.89 -7.59 28.84
C LYS A 201 32.49 -7.31 29.40
N MET A 202 31.55 -6.97 28.52
CA MET A 202 30.15 -6.79 28.90
C MET A 202 29.43 -8.14 28.99
N SER A 203 28.33 -8.21 29.74
CA SER A 203 27.46 -9.39 29.67
C SER A 203 26.77 -9.47 28.30
N ILE A 204 26.48 -10.69 27.85
CA ILE A 204 25.80 -10.91 26.56
C ILE A 204 24.43 -10.20 26.50
N ASP A 205 23.69 -10.18 27.61
CA ASP A 205 22.41 -9.47 27.70
C ASP A 205 22.59 -7.96 27.50
N THR A 206 23.63 -7.38 28.10
CA THR A 206 24.00 -5.97 27.90
C THR A 206 24.36 -5.69 26.45
N ILE A 207 25.08 -6.60 25.77
CA ILE A 207 25.38 -6.49 24.34
C ILE A 207 24.10 -6.45 23.51
N TYR A 208 23.14 -7.35 23.78
CA TYR A 208 21.87 -7.37 23.05
C TYR A 208 21.04 -6.10 23.29
N ILE A 209 21.01 -5.59 24.53
CA ILE A 209 20.33 -4.34 24.89
C ILE A 209 20.95 -3.15 24.16
N TYR A 210 22.28 -2.95 24.26
CA TYR A 210 22.95 -1.84 23.59
C TYR A 210 22.90 -1.94 22.08
N ARG A 211 23.03 -3.14 21.51
CA ARG A 211 22.86 -3.36 20.06
C ARG A 211 21.49 -2.91 19.59
N HIS A 212 20.43 -3.32 20.29
CA HIS A 212 19.07 -2.89 19.98
C HIS A 212 18.91 -1.37 20.13
N PHE A 213 19.39 -0.81 21.24
CA PHE A 213 19.34 0.62 21.51
C PHE A 213 20.03 1.44 20.42
N PHE A 214 21.30 1.16 20.13
CA PHE A 214 22.06 1.94 19.16
C PHE A 214 21.53 1.74 17.73
N HIS A 215 21.00 0.57 17.39
CA HIS A 215 20.30 0.36 16.13
C HIS A 215 19.10 1.30 15.98
N LEU A 216 18.25 1.37 17.00
CA LEU A 216 17.10 2.26 17.03
C LEU A 216 17.51 3.74 17.01
N LEU A 217 18.54 4.13 17.77
CA LEU A 217 19.09 5.48 17.75
C LEU A 217 19.60 5.87 16.36
N SER A 218 20.35 4.99 15.70
CA SER A 218 20.82 5.22 14.32
C SER A 218 19.64 5.44 13.37
N LYS A 219 18.60 4.59 13.39
CA LYS A 219 17.40 4.82 12.56
C LYS A 219 16.75 6.17 12.85
N ALA A 220 16.63 6.55 14.12
CA ALA A 220 16.08 7.84 14.53
C ALA A 220 16.87 9.01 13.94
N ILE A 221 18.19 8.98 14.01
CA ILE A 221 19.07 9.99 13.43
C ILE A 221 18.86 10.09 11.91
N LEU A 222 18.78 8.95 11.21
CA LEU A 222 18.55 8.92 9.77
C LEU A 222 17.22 9.59 9.37
N TYR A 223 16.12 9.23 10.03
CA TYR A 223 14.82 9.83 9.73
C TYR A 223 14.72 11.31 10.19
N PHE A 224 15.38 11.67 11.28
CA PHE A 224 15.41 13.05 11.78
C PHE A 224 16.11 13.98 10.78
N THR A 225 17.17 13.48 10.15
CA THR A 225 18.00 14.21 9.18
C THR A 225 17.57 13.95 7.72
N TYR A 226 16.52 13.16 7.49
CA TYR A 226 16.10 12.72 6.16
C TYR A 226 15.86 13.89 5.21
N GLU A 227 15.13 14.92 5.64
CA GLU A 227 14.80 16.07 4.80
C GLU A 227 16.04 16.81 4.30
N ASP A 228 17.07 16.86 5.13
CA ASP A 228 18.32 17.55 4.85
C ASP A 228 19.28 16.72 3.97
N ASN A 229 19.01 15.41 3.83
CA ASN A 229 19.93 14.43 3.24
C ASN A 229 19.27 13.52 2.18
N LYS A 230 18.11 13.92 1.63
CA LYS A 230 17.33 13.12 0.67
C LYS A 230 18.12 12.64 -0.54
N ASN A 231 19.08 13.43 -1.01
CA ASN A 231 19.93 13.13 -2.16
C ASN A 231 20.72 11.82 -2.01
N ILE A 232 20.95 11.37 -0.79
CA ILE A 232 21.79 10.19 -0.52
C ILE A 232 21.00 8.92 -0.59
N TYR A 233 19.72 8.97 -0.31
CA TYR A 233 18.88 7.77 -0.38
C TYR A 233 18.35 7.50 -1.79
N ASN A 234 18.85 8.24 -2.79
CA ASN A 234 18.41 8.13 -4.18
C ASN A 234 16.89 8.28 -4.32
N VAL A 235 16.30 9.17 -3.52
CA VAL A 235 14.84 9.35 -3.40
C VAL A 235 14.17 9.52 -4.77
N ARG A 236 14.77 10.34 -5.64
CA ARG A 236 14.25 10.57 -6.99
C ARG A 236 14.17 9.29 -7.82
N ALA A 237 15.18 8.44 -7.78
CA ALA A 237 15.16 7.19 -8.55
C ALA A 237 14.07 6.23 -8.04
N ILE A 238 13.82 6.20 -6.73
CA ILE A 238 12.72 5.42 -6.17
C ILE A 238 11.38 5.98 -6.68
N GLU A 239 11.16 7.29 -6.57
CA GLU A 239 9.94 7.95 -7.07
C GLU A 239 9.74 7.70 -8.57
N ASP A 240 10.79 7.87 -9.38
CA ASP A 240 10.78 7.67 -10.82
C ASP A 240 10.46 6.21 -11.20
N GLN A 241 10.98 5.24 -10.44
CA GLN A 241 10.71 3.82 -10.64
C GLN A 241 9.21 3.51 -10.45
N TYR A 242 8.62 3.90 -9.31
CA TYR A 242 7.20 3.64 -9.03
C TYR A 242 6.28 4.46 -9.94
N ALA A 243 6.65 5.70 -10.28
CA ALA A 243 5.93 6.50 -11.25
C ALA A 243 5.93 5.84 -12.64
N THR A 244 7.08 5.30 -13.09
CA THR A 244 7.18 4.60 -14.37
C THR A 244 6.31 3.34 -14.40
N ILE A 245 6.32 2.54 -13.33
CA ILE A 245 5.47 1.35 -13.20
C ILE A 245 3.99 1.75 -13.24
N GLY A 246 3.61 2.72 -12.42
CA GLY A 246 2.22 3.14 -12.31
C GLY A 246 1.68 3.78 -13.57
N LYS A 247 2.49 4.58 -14.29
CA LYS A 247 2.12 5.14 -15.60
C LYS A 247 1.94 4.03 -16.63
N PHE A 248 2.91 3.13 -16.73
CA PHE A 248 2.83 1.98 -17.63
C PHE A 248 1.58 1.12 -17.35
N ALA A 249 1.22 0.98 -16.07
CA ALA A 249 0.03 0.26 -15.66
C ALA A 249 -1.27 0.93 -16.11
N LEU A 250 -1.38 2.26 -16.01
CA LEU A 250 -2.54 3.02 -16.51
C LEU A 250 -2.68 2.95 -18.02
N GLU A 251 -1.57 3.11 -18.76
CA GLU A 251 -1.56 3.07 -20.22
C GLU A 251 -2.03 1.72 -20.78
N ASN A 252 -1.72 0.62 -20.07
CA ASN A 252 -1.94 -0.75 -20.51
C ASN A 252 -3.02 -1.51 -19.72
N ASP A 253 -3.76 -0.82 -18.83
CA ASP A 253 -4.82 -1.39 -18.00
C ASP A 253 -4.36 -2.59 -17.13
N ILE A 254 -3.13 -2.48 -16.60
CA ILE A 254 -2.51 -3.47 -15.72
C ILE A 254 -2.89 -3.16 -14.28
N LYS A 255 -3.32 -4.18 -13.54
CA LYS A 255 -3.64 -4.09 -12.12
C LYS A 255 -2.39 -4.48 -11.32
N VAL A 256 -1.59 -3.49 -10.95
CA VAL A 256 -0.47 -3.69 -10.02
C VAL A 256 -1.00 -3.56 -8.59
N ILE A 257 -0.99 -4.66 -7.85
CA ILE A 257 -1.38 -4.73 -6.44
C ILE A 257 -0.13 -4.72 -5.59
N GLN A 258 0.02 -3.71 -4.75
CA GLN A 258 1.23 -3.51 -3.97
C GLN A 258 0.95 -3.47 -2.47
N SER A 259 1.89 -4.01 -1.70
CA SER A 259 1.97 -3.79 -0.26
C SER A 259 2.13 -2.29 0.08
N SER A 260 1.44 -1.79 1.11
CA SER A 260 1.69 -0.43 1.62
C SER A 260 3.00 -0.28 2.37
N GLY A 261 3.65 -1.38 2.75
CA GLY A 261 4.91 -1.38 3.50
C GLY A 261 4.72 -1.47 5.01
N ASN A 262 5.74 -1.97 5.70
CA ASN A 262 5.75 -2.11 7.16
C ASN A 262 6.55 -0.99 7.84
N ASP A 263 6.76 0.14 7.15
CA ASP A 263 7.70 1.19 7.56
C ASP A 263 7.35 1.82 8.92
N ASN A 264 6.12 1.72 9.43
CA ASN A 264 5.82 2.19 10.78
C ASN A 264 6.60 1.42 11.87
N ASP A 265 7.04 0.20 11.60
CA ASP A 265 7.93 -0.56 12.49
C ASP A 265 9.38 -0.07 12.44
N GLU A 266 9.74 0.77 11.47
CA GLU A 266 11.09 1.31 11.36
C GLU A 266 11.42 2.23 12.55
N LEU A 267 10.41 2.91 13.11
CA LEU A 267 10.55 3.77 14.27
C LEU A 267 9.51 3.43 15.35
N PRO A 268 9.81 2.52 16.30
CA PRO A 268 8.90 2.24 17.40
C PRO A 268 8.70 3.46 18.29
N LYS A 269 7.53 3.54 18.94
CA LYS A 269 7.16 4.66 19.84
C LYS A 269 8.20 4.95 20.93
N ILE A 270 8.93 3.92 21.37
CA ILE A 270 9.99 4.07 22.38
C ILE A 270 11.11 5.02 21.94
N ILE A 271 11.48 5.08 20.66
CA ILE A 271 12.53 6.00 20.15
C ILE A 271 12.18 7.47 20.39
N VAL A 272 10.89 7.74 20.40
CA VAL A 272 10.39 9.11 20.41
C VAL A 272 10.31 9.66 21.82
N SER A 273 10.21 8.80 22.85
CA SER A 273 10.21 9.27 24.24
C SER A 273 11.60 9.76 24.66
N ASN A 274 11.62 10.73 25.57
CA ASN A 274 12.87 11.08 26.24
C ASN A 274 13.38 9.93 27.10
N ASP A 275 12.52 9.05 27.61
CA ASP A 275 12.90 7.89 28.45
C ASP A 275 13.91 6.96 27.77
N PHE A 276 13.79 6.79 26.45
CA PHE A 276 14.77 6.03 25.68
C PHE A 276 16.17 6.64 25.79
N LEU A 277 16.28 7.96 25.65
CA LEU A 277 17.53 8.71 25.77
C LEU A 277 17.91 9.01 27.24
N ASN A 278 16.97 8.93 28.17
CA ASN A 278 17.15 9.31 29.57
C ASN A 278 17.78 8.17 30.39
N LYS A 279 19.02 7.82 30.03
CA LYS A 279 19.83 6.84 30.76
C LYS A 279 20.88 7.57 31.61
N PRO A 280 21.14 7.13 32.86
CA PRO A 280 22.14 7.77 33.71
C PRO A 280 23.52 7.93 33.04
N GLU A 281 23.94 6.91 32.29
CA GLU A 281 25.19 6.88 31.54
C GLU A 281 25.25 7.88 30.37
N PHE A 282 24.11 8.41 29.90
CA PHE A 282 24.01 9.40 28.83
C PHE A 282 23.94 10.84 29.34
N MET A 283 23.96 11.03 30.66
CA MET A 283 23.81 12.35 31.28
C MET A 283 25.15 12.99 31.64
N LYS A 284 25.23 14.31 31.45
CA LYS A 284 26.29 15.18 31.99
C LYS A 284 25.62 16.35 32.71
N ASN A 285 25.88 16.48 34.00
CA ASN A 285 25.27 17.51 34.85
C ASN A 285 23.72 17.51 34.78
N GLY A 286 23.12 16.32 34.78
CA GLY A 286 21.66 16.14 34.71
C GLY A 286 21.02 16.39 33.34
N ASN A 287 21.81 16.72 32.31
CA ASN A 287 21.32 16.95 30.95
C ASN A 287 21.84 15.89 29.97
N LEU A 288 21.04 15.59 28.95
CA LEU A 288 21.41 14.66 27.91
C LEU A 288 22.67 15.14 27.17
N SER A 289 23.66 14.26 27.04
CA SER A 289 24.96 14.60 26.47
C SER A 289 25.32 13.70 25.30
N ALA A 290 25.55 14.31 24.14
CA ALA A 290 25.99 13.62 22.94
C ALA A 290 27.33 12.90 23.18
N ASP A 291 28.27 13.57 23.85
CA ASP A 291 29.58 13.01 24.21
C ASP A 291 29.44 11.75 25.05
N LYS A 292 28.52 11.74 26.03
CA LYS A 292 28.29 10.59 26.90
C LYS A 292 27.69 9.40 26.15
N ILE A 293 26.69 9.65 25.30
CA ILE A 293 26.12 8.63 24.41
C ILE A 293 27.22 8.01 23.55
N TYR A 294 28.11 8.84 22.99
CA TYR A 294 29.19 8.37 22.13
C TYR A 294 30.30 7.64 22.89
N GLU A 295 30.66 8.09 24.10
CA GLU A 295 31.55 7.36 25.01
C GLU A 295 31.02 5.95 25.31
N THR A 296 29.73 5.83 25.68
CA THR A 296 29.10 4.53 25.90
C THR A 296 29.09 3.68 24.65
N PHE A 297 28.83 4.27 23.48
CA PHE A 297 28.88 3.56 22.21
C PHE A 297 30.28 3.01 21.91
N LYS A 298 31.34 3.81 22.12
CA LYS A 298 32.73 3.38 21.91
C LYS A 298 33.10 2.20 22.81
N LEU A 299 32.69 2.23 24.08
CA LEU A 299 32.87 1.11 25.02
C LEU A 299 32.15 -0.15 24.55
N PHE A 300 30.88 -0.03 24.18
CA PHE A 300 30.08 -1.12 23.63
C PHE A 300 30.74 -1.72 22.36
N PHE A 301 31.10 -0.87 21.41
CA PHE A 301 31.72 -1.27 20.15
C PHE A 301 33.05 -2.00 20.39
N ASN A 302 33.92 -1.45 21.25
CA ASN A 302 35.20 -2.09 21.58
C ASN A 302 35.00 -3.44 22.26
N SER A 303 34.00 -3.59 23.15
CA SER A 303 33.67 -4.88 23.77
C SER A 303 33.23 -5.91 22.72
N VAL A 304 32.32 -5.54 21.83
CA VAL A 304 31.87 -6.39 20.71
C VAL A 304 33.05 -6.85 19.85
N MET A 305 33.89 -5.91 19.40
CA MET A 305 35.01 -6.23 18.51
C MET A 305 36.09 -7.06 19.20
N SER A 306 36.22 -6.95 20.53
CA SER A 306 37.18 -7.74 21.32
C SER A 306 36.70 -9.16 21.60
N PHE A 307 35.39 -9.34 21.87
CA PHE A 307 34.85 -10.58 22.43
C PHE A 307 33.77 -11.23 21.53
N SER A 308 33.69 -10.85 20.25
CA SER A 308 32.65 -11.32 19.31
C SER A 308 32.56 -12.85 19.18
N GLN A 309 33.69 -13.56 19.24
CA GLN A 309 33.72 -15.03 19.21
C GLN A 309 33.05 -15.65 20.43
N GLU A 310 33.15 -15.02 21.60
CA GLU A 310 32.54 -15.49 22.84
C GLU A 310 31.04 -15.14 22.89
N TYR A 311 30.67 -13.95 22.42
CA TYR A 311 29.27 -13.54 22.35
C TYR A 311 28.46 -14.32 21.31
N TRP A 312 29.08 -14.59 20.15
CA TRP A 312 28.49 -15.32 19.04
C TRP A 312 29.48 -16.36 18.50
N PRO A 313 29.47 -17.59 19.05
CA PRO A 313 30.35 -18.66 18.59
C PRO A 313 30.06 -19.08 17.14
N ASP A 314 28.79 -19.09 16.74
CA ASP A 314 28.37 -19.34 15.36
C ASP A 314 28.83 -18.21 14.40
N GLU A 315 29.51 -18.58 13.33
CA GLU A 315 30.12 -17.64 12.40
C GLU A 315 29.10 -16.80 11.62
N ASN A 316 27.96 -17.38 11.24
CA ASN A 316 26.94 -16.67 10.48
C ASN A 316 26.25 -15.63 11.37
N VAL A 317 25.89 -16.01 12.60
CA VAL A 317 25.33 -15.11 13.61
C VAL A 317 26.33 -14.01 13.95
N ARG A 318 27.61 -14.36 14.16
CA ARG A 318 28.67 -13.39 14.45
C ARG A 318 28.84 -12.38 13.32
N SER A 319 28.96 -12.85 12.08
CA SER A 319 29.13 -12.00 10.90
C SER A 319 27.96 -11.05 10.70
N TYR A 320 26.73 -11.54 10.86
CA TYR A 320 25.53 -10.71 10.83
C TYR A 320 25.57 -9.58 11.86
N ASN A 321 25.92 -9.91 13.11
CA ASN A 321 25.97 -8.93 14.20
C ASN A 321 27.08 -7.90 14.03
N ILE A 322 28.27 -8.32 13.65
CA ILE A 322 29.40 -7.41 13.37
C ILE A 322 29.03 -6.45 12.24
N ASN A 323 28.43 -6.96 11.15
CA ASN A 323 27.98 -6.13 10.03
C ASN A 323 26.95 -5.08 10.46
N LEU A 324 25.99 -5.46 11.30
CA LEU A 324 25.01 -4.52 11.87
C LEU A 324 25.71 -3.43 12.71
N ILE A 325 26.62 -3.83 13.59
CA ILE A 325 27.31 -2.91 14.51
C ILE A 325 28.24 -1.95 13.76
N ASN A 326 28.89 -2.40 12.69
CA ASN A 326 29.67 -1.55 11.80
C ASN A 326 28.78 -0.53 11.05
N LYS A 327 27.55 -0.90 10.65
CA LYS A 327 26.58 0.06 10.09
C LYS A 327 26.17 1.12 11.13
N ILE A 328 25.90 0.69 12.37
CA ILE A 328 25.57 1.58 13.50
C ILE A 328 26.71 2.58 13.74
N GLN A 329 27.96 2.09 13.81
CA GLN A 329 29.16 2.90 13.97
C GLN A 329 29.20 4.04 12.97
N ARG A 330 29.02 3.74 11.68
CA ARG A 330 29.06 4.76 10.62
C ARG A 330 28.04 5.87 10.87
N VAL A 331 26.83 5.54 11.31
CA VAL A 331 25.81 6.56 11.59
C VAL A 331 26.21 7.42 12.79
N LEU A 332 26.67 6.80 13.88
CA LEU A 332 27.01 7.50 15.13
C LEU A 332 28.29 8.34 15.01
N ASP A 333 29.29 7.87 14.28
CA ASP A 333 30.54 8.58 14.02
C ASP A 333 30.30 9.89 13.25
N ASN A 334 29.44 9.81 12.23
CA ASN A 334 29.06 10.98 11.43
C ASN A 334 28.13 11.93 12.18
N ALA A 335 27.25 11.41 13.04
CA ALA A 335 26.28 12.23 13.76
C ALA A 335 26.87 12.89 15.01
N ILE A 336 27.68 12.18 15.78
CA ILE A 336 28.09 12.56 17.14
C ILE A 336 29.62 12.57 17.28
N GLY A 337 30.34 11.71 16.57
CA GLY A 337 31.76 11.44 16.78
C GLY A 337 32.76 12.52 16.33
N GLY A 338 32.30 13.65 15.81
CA GLY A 338 33.16 14.75 15.36
C GLY A 338 34.02 14.44 14.13
N LEU A 339 33.84 13.27 13.51
CA LEU A 339 34.52 12.90 12.27
C LEU A 339 33.90 13.67 11.10
N ASN A 340 34.45 14.85 10.81
CA ASN A 340 34.36 15.49 9.51
C ASN A 340 35.13 14.64 8.50
N TRP A 341 34.56 13.54 8.00
CA TRP A 341 35.11 12.91 6.81
C TRP A 341 35.08 13.94 5.68
N GLU A 342 36.25 14.22 5.12
CA GLU A 342 36.38 15.11 3.97
C GLU A 342 35.50 14.59 2.81
N PHE A 343 34.41 15.30 2.63
CA PHE A 343 33.73 15.62 1.40
C PHE A 343 34.15 14.83 0.14
N ASN A 344 33.38 13.80 -0.20
CA ASN A 344 33.30 13.39 -1.60
C ASN A 344 32.17 14.18 -2.30
N LYS A 345 32.53 15.14 -3.15
CA LYS A 345 31.60 15.94 -3.99
C LYS A 345 30.57 15.10 -4.75
N LYS A 346 30.81 13.80 -4.97
CA LYS A 346 29.96 12.92 -5.78
C LYS A 346 28.95 12.09 -4.98
N THR A 347 29.08 11.92 -3.66
CA THR A 347 28.24 10.94 -2.90
C THR A 347 27.76 11.35 -1.49
N GLY A 348 28.06 12.56 -1.00
CA GLY A 348 27.99 12.90 0.44
C GLY A 348 26.65 13.25 1.11
N TRP A 349 26.62 13.03 2.43
CA TRP A 349 25.76 13.65 3.45
C TRP A 349 26.13 15.12 3.67
N LEU A 350 25.12 15.98 3.83
CA LEU A 350 25.26 17.42 3.60
C LEU A 350 24.87 18.32 4.79
N LYS A 351 24.33 17.81 5.90
CA LYS A 351 24.11 18.65 7.10
C LYS A 351 24.54 18.00 8.42
N THR A 352 25.25 18.79 9.23
CA THR A 352 25.62 18.47 10.61
C THR A 352 24.38 18.11 11.43
N PHE A 353 24.45 17.00 12.15
CA PHE A 353 23.39 16.59 13.06
C PHE A 353 23.28 17.57 14.23
N ASN A 354 22.14 18.26 14.33
CA ASN A 354 21.87 19.17 15.44
C ASN A 354 21.34 18.39 16.66
N PHE A 355 22.26 17.97 17.54
CA PHE A 355 21.90 17.23 18.74
C PHE A 355 20.94 17.99 19.66
N LYS A 356 21.07 19.32 19.77
CA LYS A 356 20.19 20.15 20.61
C LYS A 356 18.74 20.07 20.14
N GLU A 357 18.50 20.17 18.83
CA GLU A 357 17.17 19.98 18.26
C GLU A 357 16.69 18.52 18.35
N PHE A 358 17.60 17.55 18.27
CA PHE A 358 17.23 16.13 18.45
C PHE A 358 16.86 15.81 19.89
N ALA A 359 17.50 16.44 20.88
CA ALA A 359 17.19 16.29 22.30
C ALA A 359 15.82 16.91 22.66
N ASP A 360 15.38 17.94 21.91
CA ASP A 360 14.04 18.51 22.04
C ASP A 360 12.96 17.52 21.56
N LEU A 361 12.05 17.14 22.47
CA LEU A 361 11.04 16.12 22.22
C LEU A 361 10.08 16.49 21.08
N GLU A 362 9.58 17.73 21.06
CA GLU A 362 8.57 18.16 20.10
C GLU A 362 9.19 18.34 18.70
N MET A 363 10.41 18.89 18.64
CA MET A 363 11.15 19.00 17.39
C MET A 363 11.52 17.63 16.83
N ARG A 364 12.00 16.71 17.68
CA ARG A 364 12.30 15.32 17.30
C ARG A 364 11.06 14.63 16.76
N LYS A 365 9.93 14.68 17.47
CA LYS A 365 8.63 14.14 17.01
C LYS A 365 8.26 14.65 15.62
N LYS A 366 8.30 15.97 15.44
CA LYS A 366 7.94 16.62 14.17
C LYS A 366 8.83 16.19 13.01
N LYS A 367 10.16 16.16 13.21
CA LYS A 367 11.13 15.78 12.16
C LYS A 367 11.08 14.28 11.84
N LEU A 368 11.03 13.40 12.85
CA LEU A 368 10.86 11.95 12.65
C LEU A 368 9.58 11.64 11.88
N PHE A 369 8.47 12.25 12.29
CA PHE A 369 7.18 12.07 11.62
C PHE A 369 7.22 12.51 10.15
N LYS A 370 7.84 13.68 9.88
CA LYS A 370 8.00 14.17 8.50
C LYS A 370 8.90 13.25 7.66
N GLY A 371 10.03 12.82 8.21
CA GLY A 371 10.96 11.93 7.52
C GLY A 371 10.34 10.58 7.17
N LEU A 372 9.74 9.91 8.15
CA LEU A 372 9.11 8.60 7.97
C LEU A 372 7.93 8.68 7.00
N SER A 373 7.06 9.70 7.15
CA SER A 373 5.92 9.85 6.25
C SER A 373 6.33 10.10 4.79
N ASN A 374 7.38 10.90 4.57
CA ASN A 374 7.86 11.16 3.22
C ASN A 374 8.48 9.90 2.61
N TRP A 375 9.22 9.12 3.40
CA TRP A 375 9.74 7.81 3.00
C TRP A 375 8.64 6.84 2.56
N GLN A 376 7.57 6.73 3.35
CA GLN A 376 6.44 5.86 3.06
C GLN A 376 5.76 6.21 1.73
N SER A 377 5.72 7.50 1.41
CA SER A 377 5.01 8.05 0.26
C SER A 377 5.78 7.91 -1.06
N LEU A 378 7.06 7.52 -1.03
CA LEU A 378 7.89 7.38 -2.25
C LEU A 378 7.36 6.33 -3.23
N ARG A 379 6.58 5.37 -2.73
CA ARG A 379 5.99 4.29 -3.52
C ARG A 379 4.63 4.64 -4.13
N TYR A 380 4.12 5.85 -3.89
CA TYR A 380 2.78 6.22 -4.33
C TYR A 380 2.73 6.50 -5.84
N HIS A 381 1.77 5.88 -6.51
CA HIS A 381 1.28 6.32 -7.81
C HIS A 381 -0.19 5.89 -7.97
N ASP A 382 -1.05 6.72 -8.57
CA ASP A 382 -2.48 6.40 -8.74
C ASP A 382 -2.70 5.13 -9.59
N GLY A 383 -1.78 4.84 -10.53
CA GLY A 383 -1.77 3.60 -11.30
C GLY A 383 -1.43 2.31 -10.53
N ILE A 384 -1.08 2.41 -9.24
CA ILE A 384 -0.76 1.27 -8.38
C ILE A 384 -1.83 1.17 -7.29
N ILE A 385 -2.39 -0.03 -7.09
CA ILE A 385 -3.36 -0.30 -6.03
C ILE A 385 -2.60 -0.72 -4.77
N THR A 386 -2.43 0.22 -3.84
CA THR A 386 -1.76 -0.05 -2.57
C THR A 386 -2.72 -0.67 -1.55
N VAL A 387 -2.26 -1.70 -0.85
CA VAL A 387 -3.02 -2.48 0.13
C VAL A 387 -2.40 -2.35 1.53
N GLY A 388 -3.17 -1.81 2.47
CA GLY A 388 -2.81 -1.76 3.88
C GLY A 388 -3.18 -3.03 4.63
N SER A 389 -2.83 -3.08 5.91
CA SER A 389 -3.06 -4.25 6.77
C SER A 389 -4.00 -3.95 7.94
N VAL A 390 -4.88 -4.90 8.22
CA VAL A 390 -5.69 -4.96 9.45
C VAL A 390 -5.48 -6.30 10.15
N ASN A 391 -5.73 -6.32 11.46
CA ASN A 391 -5.82 -7.55 12.25
C ASN A 391 -7.21 -8.20 12.11
N TRP A 392 -7.42 -9.33 12.76
CA TRP A 392 -8.72 -9.99 12.78
C TRP A 392 -9.84 -9.11 13.30
N LYS A 393 -9.61 -8.15 14.20
CA LYS A 393 -10.66 -7.24 14.70
C LYS A 393 -11.05 -6.14 13.70
N ASN A 394 -10.53 -6.16 12.47
CA ASN A 394 -10.64 -5.10 11.46
C ASN A 394 -10.06 -3.76 11.95
N VAL A 395 -9.02 -3.80 12.79
CA VAL A 395 -8.26 -2.63 13.25
C VAL A 395 -6.97 -2.55 12.46
N ALA A 396 -6.54 -1.34 12.10
CA ALA A 396 -5.26 -1.12 11.41
C ALA A 396 -4.11 -1.74 12.22
N THR A 397 -3.22 -2.50 11.58
CA THR A 397 -2.03 -3.01 12.27
C THR A 397 -1.02 -1.88 12.46
N ALA A 398 -0.29 -1.90 13.59
CA ALA A 398 0.67 -0.84 13.94
C ALA A 398 1.77 -0.66 12.87
N PHE A 399 2.18 -1.75 12.22
CA PHE A 399 3.21 -1.75 11.19
C PHE A 399 2.75 -1.16 9.84
N SER A 400 1.44 -1.12 9.56
CA SER A 400 0.93 -0.78 8.23
C SER A 400 1.21 0.68 7.89
N SER A 401 2.02 0.92 6.86
CA SER A 401 2.34 2.27 6.42
C SER A 401 1.14 2.94 5.76
N TYR A 402 1.08 4.27 5.87
CA TYR A 402 0.08 5.11 5.23
C TYR A 402 0.66 6.49 4.90
N ALA A 403 0.08 7.17 3.92
CA ALA A 403 0.53 8.51 3.56
C ALA A 403 -0.10 9.56 4.49
N LYS A 404 0.70 10.55 4.90
CA LYS A 404 0.28 11.61 5.82
C LYS A 404 -0.71 12.58 5.21
N ASP A 405 -0.45 13.10 4.01
CA ASP A 405 -1.27 14.11 3.34
C ASP A 405 -1.21 13.96 1.82
N ASN A 406 -2.32 14.27 1.15
CA ASN A 406 -2.44 14.44 -0.31
C ASN A 406 -2.26 13.23 -1.21
N TYR A 407 -1.91 12.04 -0.72
CA TYR A 407 -1.90 10.81 -1.53
C TYR A 407 -3.17 10.02 -1.29
N GLY A 408 -4.29 10.47 -1.87
CA GLY A 408 -5.68 10.19 -1.48
C GLY A 408 -6.07 8.73 -1.22
N THR A 409 -5.27 7.78 -1.69
CA THR A 409 -5.54 6.34 -1.65
C THR A 409 -4.30 5.51 -1.32
N TYR A 410 -3.48 5.96 -0.36
CA TYR A 410 -2.38 5.17 0.18
C TYR A 410 -2.58 4.83 1.68
N PRO A 411 -3.10 3.65 2.01
CA PRO A 411 -3.56 2.60 1.08
C PRO A 411 -4.96 2.88 0.47
N LEU A 412 -5.31 2.20 -0.62
CA LEU A 412 -6.64 2.29 -1.24
C LEU A 412 -7.65 1.50 -0.42
N VAL A 413 -7.28 0.27 -0.05
CA VAL A 413 -8.05 -0.67 0.77
C VAL A 413 -7.09 -1.43 1.67
N SER A 414 -7.62 -2.17 2.64
CA SER A 414 -6.83 -3.06 3.49
C SER A 414 -7.33 -4.49 3.48
N ALA A 415 -6.44 -5.42 3.81
CA ALA A 415 -6.77 -6.83 4.04
C ALA A 415 -6.05 -7.36 5.29
N PHE A 416 -6.33 -8.61 5.66
CA PHE A 416 -5.78 -9.22 6.88
C PHE A 416 -4.29 -9.48 6.74
N GLY A 417 -3.46 -8.80 7.52
CA GLY A 417 -2.00 -8.91 7.45
C GLY A 417 -1.33 -9.33 8.75
N ASP A 418 -2.06 -9.56 9.85
CA ASP A 418 -1.46 -10.04 11.11
C ASP A 418 -1.21 -11.55 11.09
N THR A 419 -0.40 -12.07 12.02
CA THR A 419 -0.11 -13.51 12.13
C THR A 419 -1.33 -14.30 12.62
N LEU A 420 -1.42 -15.58 12.28
CA LEU A 420 -2.43 -16.46 12.90
C LEU A 420 -2.30 -16.51 14.42
N LYS A 421 -1.06 -16.45 14.93
CA LYS A 421 -0.77 -16.44 16.36
C LYS A 421 -1.34 -15.20 17.06
N ASN A 422 -1.13 -14.01 16.50
CA ASN A 422 -1.63 -12.76 17.07
C ASN A 422 -3.16 -12.68 17.00
N ASP A 423 -3.75 -13.23 15.94
CA ASP A 423 -5.20 -13.27 15.78
C ASP A 423 -5.88 -14.43 16.53
N SER A 424 -5.10 -15.33 17.15
CA SER A 424 -5.61 -16.61 17.69
C SER A 424 -6.67 -16.44 18.77
N GLU A 425 -6.52 -15.47 19.67
CA GLU A 425 -7.47 -15.25 20.78
C GLU A 425 -8.90 -15.02 20.27
N GLU A 426 -9.06 -14.24 19.20
CA GLU A 426 -10.38 -13.98 18.62
C GLU A 426 -10.81 -15.05 17.62
N LEU A 427 -9.86 -15.60 16.86
CA LEU A 427 -10.12 -16.61 15.84
C LEU A 427 -10.64 -17.90 16.49
N THR A 428 -10.07 -18.30 17.63
CA THR A 428 -10.41 -19.53 18.35
C THR A 428 -11.70 -19.46 19.16
N LYS A 429 -12.32 -18.27 19.30
CA LYS A 429 -13.70 -18.15 19.83
C LYS A 429 -14.73 -18.87 18.95
N ASN A 430 -14.42 -19.07 17.67
CA ASN A 430 -15.22 -19.90 16.79
C ASN A 430 -14.71 -21.35 16.82
N ASN A 431 -15.54 -22.28 17.29
CA ASN A 431 -15.19 -23.71 17.42
C ASN A 431 -14.65 -24.33 16.11
N TYR A 432 -15.17 -23.91 14.95
CA TYR A 432 -14.73 -24.43 13.66
C TYR A 432 -13.27 -24.03 13.37
N TYR A 433 -12.93 -22.74 13.54
CA TYR A 433 -11.56 -22.25 13.31
C TYR A 433 -10.59 -22.68 14.41
N SER A 434 -11.07 -22.81 15.65
CA SER A 434 -10.28 -23.30 16.78
C SER A 434 -9.69 -24.68 16.51
N ARG A 435 -10.52 -25.61 16.04
CA ARG A 435 -10.08 -26.97 15.71
C ARG A 435 -9.01 -26.97 14.62
N ASP A 436 -9.20 -26.20 13.55
CA ASP A 436 -8.24 -26.14 12.45
C ASP A 436 -6.91 -25.51 12.90
N TYR A 437 -6.97 -24.44 13.69
CA TYR A 437 -5.80 -23.76 14.25
C TYR A 437 -4.90 -24.72 15.06
N TYR A 438 -5.45 -25.41 16.05
CA TYR A 438 -4.66 -26.29 16.92
C TYR A 438 -4.10 -27.50 16.18
N LYS A 439 -4.85 -28.07 15.24
CA LYS A 439 -4.33 -29.19 14.42
C LYS A 439 -3.14 -28.78 13.55
N ILE A 440 -3.23 -27.61 12.91
CA ILE A 440 -2.14 -27.08 12.09
C ILE A 440 -0.92 -26.77 12.97
N LYS A 441 -1.13 -26.12 14.12
CA LYS A 441 -0.06 -25.86 15.09
C LYS A 441 0.65 -27.14 15.52
N ASN A 442 -0.11 -28.16 15.94
CA ASN A 442 0.44 -29.44 16.37
C ASN A 442 1.19 -30.15 15.23
N TYR A 443 0.73 -30.02 13.99
CA TYR A 443 1.43 -30.55 12.83
C TYR A 443 2.81 -29.88 12.63
N ILE A 444 2.87 -28.54 12.71
CA ILE A 444 4.12 -27.77 12.58
C ILE A 444 5.12 -28.15 13.68
N GLU A 445 4.63 -28.39 14.90
CA GLU A 445 5.45 -28.78 16.07
C GLU A 445 5.84 -30.28 16.06
N SER A 446 5.29 -31.08 15.15
CA SER A 446 5.54 -32.53 15.07
C SER A 446 6.86 -32.90 14.38
N THR A 447 7.15 -34.20 14.29
CA THR A 447 8.28 -34.76 13.54
C THR A 447 7.85 -35.55 12.29
N LYS A 448 6.59 -35.42 11.87
CA LYS A 448 5.99 -36.27 10.82
C LYS A 448 6.65 -36.18 9.44
N ASP A 449 7.13 -35.00 9.06
CA ASP A 449 7.66 -34.72 7.71
C ASP A 449 9.13 -34.26 7.71
N THR A 450 9.62 -33.68 6.60
CA THR A 450 10.95 -33.06 6.61
C THR A 450 10.94 -31.75 7.40
N LYS A 451 12.07 -31.43 8.03
CA LYS A 451 12.24 -30.16 8.75
C LYS A 451 12.01 -28.96 7.82
N ASP A 452 12.49 -29.04 6.58
CA ASP A 452 12.34 -27.97 5.60
C ASP A 452 10.87 -27.72 5.23
N PHE A 453 10.08 -28.79 5.02
CA PHE A 453 8.66 -28.63 4.75
C PHE A 453 7.92 -28.00 5.94
N ARG A 454 8.19 -28.46 7.17
CA ARG A 454 7.60 -27.86 8.38
C ARG A 454 8.03 -26.41 8.56
N ASN A 455 9.26 -26.03 8.21
CA ASN A 455 9.70 -24.64 8.23
C ASN A 455 8.90 -23.78 7.25
N LYS A 456 8.55 -24.30 6.06
CA LYS A 456 7.65 -23.61 5.10
C LYS A 456 6.25 -23.41 5.69
N MET A 457 5.71 -24.43 6.36
CA MET A 457 4.41 -24.34 7.04
C MET A 457 4.43 -23.37 8.22
N SER A 458 5.48 -23.42 9.05
CA SER A 458 5.69 -22.49 10.16
C SER A 458 5.79 -21.06 9.66
N TYR A 459 6.52 -20.84 8.57
CA TYR A 459 6.62 -19.51 7.97
C TYR A 459 5.25 -19.00 7.51
N LEU A 460 4.44 -19.81 6.82
CA LEU A 460 3.06 -19.42 6.44
C LEU A 460 2.20 -19.11 7.68
N PHE A 461 2.33 -19.92 8.72
CA PHE A 461 1.57 -19.76 9.96
C PHE A 461 1.88 -18.42 10.66
N ASP A 462 3.17 -18.06 10.68
CA ASP A 462 3.69 -16.83 11.26
C ASP A 462 3.82 -15.68 10.25
N PHE A 463 3.34 -15.87 9.01
CA PHE A 463 3.45 -14.84 7.98
C PHE A 463 2.56 -13.65 8.31
N ASN A 464 3.15 -12.45 8.29
CA ASN A 464 2.46 -11.19 8.53
C ASN A 464 2.95 -10.09 7.58
N GLY A 465 2.46 -8.89 7.85
CA GLY A 465 2.81 -7.70 7.11
C GLY A 465 1.77 -7.36 6.05
N THR A 466 1.98 -6.20 5.47
CA THR A 466 1.28 -5.77 4.25
C THR A 466 1.59 -6.69 3.06
N SER A 467 2.69 -7.44 3.12
CA SER A 467 3.02 -8.56 2.22
C SER A 467 2.13 -9.79 2.35
N LYS A 468 1.35 -9.94 3.43
CA LYS A 468 0.23 -10.89 3.52
C LYS A 468 -1.07 -10.29 3.02
N ALA A 469 -1.31 -8.99 3.26
CA ALA A 469 -2.52 -8.32 2.86
C ALA A 469 -2.65 -8.17 1.32
N ALA A 470 -1.59 -7.76 0.63
CA ALA A 470 -1.57 -7.57 -0.83
C ALA A 470 -1.90 -8.86 -1.65
N PRO A 471 -1.33 -10.04 -1.35
CA PRO A 471 -1.70 -11.28 -2.06
C PRO A 471 -3.14 -11.70 -1.80
N LEU A 472 -3.76 -11.38 -0.65
CA LEU A 472 -5.19 -11.61 -0.44
C LEU A 472 -6.04 -10.80 -1.43
N ILE A 473 -5.73 -9.51 -1.63
CA ILE A 473 -6.42 -8.69 -2.62
C ILE A 473 -6.17 -9.19 -4.04
N THR A 474 -4.94 -9.60 -4.34
CA THR A 474 -4.59 -10.16 -5.65
C THR A 474 -5.39 -11.45 -5.93
N GLY A 475 -5.45 -12.35 -4.96
CA GLY A 475 -6.23 -13.59 -5.04
C GLY A 475 -7.73 -13.33 -5.21
N LEU A 476 -8.30 -12.34 -4.50
CA LEU A 476 -9.69 -11.92 -4.66
C LEU A 476 -10.01 -11.46 -6.10
N ILE A 477 -9.16 -10.59 -6.66
CA ILE A 477 -9.34 -10.07 -8.02
C ILE A 477 -9.18 -11.19 -9.04
N SER A 478 -8.12 -12.01 -8.90
CA SER A 478 -7.86 -13.16 -9.77
C SER A 478 -9.05 -14.10 -9.81
N ARG A 479 -9.59 -14.47 -8.63
CA ARG A 479 -10.78 -15.32 -8.52
C ARG A 479 -12.00 -14.69 -9.20
N LEU A 480 -12.24 -13.40 -8.98
CA LEU A 480 -13.38 -12.71 -9.54
C LEU A 480 -13.33 -12.68 -11.08
N GLN A 481 -12.18 -12.34 -11.66
CA GLN A 481 -11.98 -12.37 -13.12
C GLN A 481 -12.19 -13.77 -13.70
N GLY A 482 -11.72 -14.80 -12.99
CA GLY A 482 -11.92 -16.21 -13.36
C GLY A 482 -13.39 -16.61 -13.36
N GLU A 483 -14.14 -16.29 -12.29
CA GLU A 483 -15.57 -16.61 -12.18
C GLU A 483 -16.43 -15.82 -13.17
N LEU A 484 -16.09 -14.57 -13.46
CA LEU A 484 -16.77 -13.74 -14.46
C LEU A 484 -16.37 -14.08 -15.90
N ASN A 485 -15.32 -14.90 -16.09
CA ASN A 485 -14.67 -15.16 -17.37
C ASN A 485 -14.38 -13.86 -18.15
N LYS A 486 -13.89 -12.84 -17.43
CA LYS A 486 -13.71 -11.49 -17.96
C LYS A 486 -12.51 -10.80 -17.30
N GLU A 487 -11.77 -10.07 -18.12
CA GLU A 487 -10.75 -9.16 -17.63
C GLU A 487 -11.39 -7.87 -17.12
N LEU A 488 -11.09 -7.52 -15.88
CA LEU A 488 -11.50 -6.25 -15.27
C LEU A 488 -10.43 -5.20 -15.58
N SER A 489 -10.87 -3.97 -15.86
CA SER A 489 -9.96 -2.83 -15.94
C SER A 489 -9.46 -2.42 -14.55
N ILE A 490 -8.40 -1.63 -14.49
CA ILE A 490 -7.92 -1.05 -13.23
C ILE A 490 -9.00 -0.18 -12.56
N ALA A 491 -9.81 0.51 -13.35
CA ALA A 491 -10.92 1.33 -12.85
C ALA A 491 -12.03 0.47 -12.25
N ASP A 492 -12.42 -0.62 -12.95
CA ASP A 492 -13.38 -1.59 -12.43
C ASP A 492 -12.89 -2.15 -11.09
N VAL A 493 -11.63 -2.55 -11.00
CA VAL A 493 -11.05 -3.11 -9.76
C VAL A 493 -11.07 -2.07 -8.64
N LYS A 494 -10.66 -0.83 -8.89
CA LYS A 494 -10.74 0.24 -7.88
C LYS A 494 -12.18 0.48 -7.43
N LEU A 495 -13.14 0.55 -8.35
CA LEU A 495 -14.55 0.75 -8.05
C LEU A 495 -15.12 -0.38 -7.18
N LEU A 496 -14.83 -1.62 -7.56
CA LEU A 496 -15.31 -2.81 -6.85
C LEU A 496 -14.68 -2.95 -5.47
N LEU A 497 -13.37 -2.75 -5.34
CA LEU A 497 -12.68 -2.79 -4.04
C LEU A 497 -13.25 -1.75 -3.09
N THR A 498 -13.42 -0.51 -3.56
CA THR A 498 -13.87 0.60 -2.70
C THR A 498 -15.37 0.52 -2.36
N SER A 499 -16.22 0.20 -3.33
CA SER A 499 -17.68 0.13 -3.14
C SER A 499 -18.11 -1.10 -2.35
N SER A 500 -17.37 -2.21 -2.43
CA SER A 500 -17.65 -3.43 -1.66
C SER A 500 -17.11 -3.39 -0.22
N SER A 501 -16.28 -2.40 0.10
CA SER A 501 -15.56 -2.37 1.37
C SER A 501 -16.44 -2.00 2.56
N ASN A 502 -16.20 -2.70 3.66
CA ASN A 502 -16.64 -2.27 4.98
C ASN A 502 -15.49 -1.52 5.66
N TYR A 503 -15.76 -0.36 6.25
CA TYR A 503 -14.76 0.37 7.03
C TYR A 503 -14.20 -0.47 8.19
N SER A 504 -12.97 -0.17 8.58
CA SER A 504 -12.37 -0.65 9.83
C SER A 504 -13.24 -0.34 11.04
N SER A 505 -13.07 -1.11 12.11
CA SER A 505 -13.83 -0.97 13.36
C SER A 505 -13.42 0.28 14.15
N THR A 506 -12.22 0.81 13.95
CA THR A 506 -11.77 2.07 14.58
C THR A 506 -12.64 3.24 14.14
N LYS A 507 -13.21 3.99 15.10
CA LYS A 507 -13.90 5.25 14.77
C LYS A 507 -12.91 6.28 14.22
N ALA A 508 -13.28 6.92 13.11
CA ALA A 508 -12.49 7.97 12.51
C ALA A 508 -12.97 9.36 12.94
N TRP A 509 -12.03 10.21 13.36
CA TRP A 509 -12.29 11.58 13.80
C TRP A 509 -12.18 12.58 12.63
N LYS A 510 -12.69 13.80 12.81
CA LYS A 510 -12.62 14.88 11.80
C LYS A 510 -11.27 15.65 11.80
N SER A 511 -10.38 15.40 12.76
CA SER A 511 -9.13 16.18 12.95
C SER A 511 -8.10 15.92 11.85
N LYS A 512 -7.36 16.98 11.46
CA LYS A 512 -6.28 16.97 10.45
C LYS A 512 -4.86 17.00 11.03
N LYS A 513 -4.69 17.17 12.35
CA LYS A 513 -3.34 17.33 12.94
C LYS A 513 -2.76 15.99 13.33
N ILE A 514 -2.06 15.36 12.40
CA ILE A 514 -1.36 14.10 12.64
C ILE A 514 -0.02 14.36 13.32
N SER A 515 0.23 13.62 14.40
CA SER A 515 1.51 13.61 15.11
C SER A 515 2.21 12.25 14.97
N PHE A 516 3.47 12.18 15.39
CA PHE A 516 4.18 10.90 15.45
C PHE A 516 3.44 9.87 16.31
N ASP A 517 2.88 10.29 17.45
CA ASP A 517 2.19 9.41 18.38
C ASP A 517 0.94 8.76 17.76
N GLU A 518 0.38 9.39 16.72
CA GLU A 518 -0.75 8.85 15.99
C GLU A 518 -0.35 7.77 14.99
N LEU A 519 0.89 7.73 14.47
CA LEU A 519 1.34 6.75 13.47
C LEU A 519 1.12 5.30 13.92
N THR A 520 1.52 4.98 15.15
CA THR A 520 1.48 3.63 15.72
C THR A 520 0.19 3.34 16.50
N SER A 521 -0.68 4.34 16.64
CA SER A 521 -1.96 4.17 17.32
C SER A 521 -3.00 3.44 16.47
N GLU A 522 -4.07 2.94 17.08
CA GLU A 522 -5.21 2.40 16.33
C GLU A 522 -6.08 3.51 15.70
N TYR A 523 -5.87 4.78 16.08
CA TYR A 523 -6.70 5.91 15.67
C TYR A 523 -6.63 6.18 14.17
N GLU A 524 -7.76 6.63 13.62
CA GLU A 524 -7.89 7.02 12.23
C GLU A 524 -8.64 8.36 12.10
N TYR A 525 -8.49 9.01 10.96
CA TYR A 525 -9.27 10.20 10.60
C TYR A 525 -9.83 10.07 9.19
N TRP A 526 -10.88 10.86 8.93
CA TRP A 526 -11.52 10.90 7.62
C TRP A 526 -10.74 11.79 6.65
N ARG A 527 -10.48 11.25 5.46
CA ARG A 527 -9.98 12.03 4.31
C ARG A 527 -11.14 12.64 3.53
N SER A 528 -10.83 13.57 2.63
CA SER A 528 -11.83 14.32 1.87
C SER A 528 -12.61 13.42 0.90
N ASN A 529 -12.01 12.32 0.44
CA ASN A 529 -12.66 11.30 -0.37
C ASN A 529 -13.41 10.23 0.43
N ARG A 530 -13.63 10.43 1.74
CA ARG A 530 -14.26 9.45 2.65
C ARG A 530 -13.49 8.13 2.80
N SER A 531 -12.22 8.06 2.45
CA SER A 531 -11.36 7.00 2.95
C SER A 531 -10.86 7.34 4.37
N LYS A 532 -10.43 6.33 5.12
CA LYS A 532 -9.64 6.51 6.33
C LYS A 532 -8.17 6.51 5.98
N ASN A 533 -7.37 7.23 6.76
CA ASN A 533 -5.94 7.37 6.48
C ASN A 533 -5.15 6.06 6.51
N LYS A 534 -5.46 5.13 7.43
CA LYS A 534 -4.67 3.89 7.58
C LYS A 534 -5.27 2.70 6.85
N THR A 535 -6.59 2.64 6.76
CA THR A 535 -7.31 1.50 6.17
C THR A 535 -7.96 1.78 4.82
N GLY A 536 -7.76 2.98 4.27
CA GLY A 536 -8.32 3.39 2.99
C GLY A 536 -9.85 3.34 3.03
N PHE A 537 -10.47 2.82 1.97
CA PHE A 537 -11.92 2.61 1.90
C PHE A 537 -12.42 1.42 2.74
N GLY A 538 -11.51 0.67 3.37
CA GLY A 538 -11.83 -0.44 4.26
C GLY A 538 -11.45 -1.80 3.69
N ILE A 539 -12.16 -2.83 4.13
CA ILE A 539 -11.91 -4.24 3.81
C ILE A 539 -12.94 -4.73 2.77
N PRO A 540 -12.54 -5.02 1.52
CA PRO A 540 -13.44 -5.41 0.45
C PRO A 540 -14.13 -6.74 0.74
N LYS A 541 -15.31 -6.93 0.14
CA LYS A 541 -16.13 -8.15 0.28
C LYS A 541 -16.38 -8.79 -1.07
N TYR A 542 -15.85 -9.98 -1.27
CA TYR A 542 -15.89 -10.70 -2.55
C TYR A 542 -17.30 -10.83 -3.14
N HIS A 543 -18.27 -11.34 -2.36
CA HIS A 543 -19.65 -11.49 -2.84
C HIS A 543 -20.30 -10.15 -3.21
N LYS A 544 -19.95 -9.05 -2.53
CA LYS A 544 -20.42 -7.72 -2.90
C LYS A 544 -19.76 -7.24 -4.19
N MET A 545 -18.44 -7.46 -4.37
CA MET A 545 -17.75 -7.13 -5.63
C MET A 545 -18.42 -7.83 -6.81
N LYS A 546 -18.69 -9.13 -6.67
CA LYS A 546 -19.40 -9.92 -7.69
C LYS A 546 -20.79 -9.38 -7.98
N SER A 547 -21.60 -9.16 -6.94
CA SER A 547 -22.96 -8.63 -7.07
C SER A 547 -22.99 -7.23 -7.72
N ILE A 548 -22.07 -6.33 -7.35
CA ILE A 548 -21.98 -4.99 -7.95
C ILE A 548 -21.72 -5.12 -9.47
N PHE A 549 -20.77 -5.96 -9.86
CA PHE A 549 -20.43 -6.14 -11.27
C PHE A 549 -21.55 -6.80 -12.08
N GLU A 550 -22.14 -7.87 -11.55
CA GLU A 550 -23.22 -8.63 -12.20
C GLU A 550 -24.53 -7.85 -12.29
N SER A 551 -24.75 -6.87 -11.41
CA SER A 551 -25.95 -6.02 -11.44
C SER A 551 -26.08 -5.18 -12.73
N GLY A 552 -24.96 -4.93 -13.42
CA GLY A 552 -24.94 -4.01 -14.57
C GLY A 552 -25.09 -2.53 -14.20
N ASN A 553 -25.20 -2.18 -12.91
CA ASN A 553 -25.46 -0.82 -12.43
C ASN A 553 -24.23 0.10 -12.40
N ILE A 554 -23.08 -0.34 -12.95
CA ILE A 554 -21.88 0.50 -13.07
C ILE A 554 -22.09 1.45 -14.25
N LYS A 555 -22.23 2.74 -13.95
CA LYS A 555 -22.36 3.79 -14.96
C LYS A 555 -20.98 4.17 -15.50
N ARG A 556 -20.83 4.23 -16.82
CA ARG A 556 -19.59 4.66 -17.48
C ARG A 556 -19.92 5.80 -18.44
N ILE A 557 -19.34 6.98 -18.20
CA ILE A 557 -19.57 8.17 -19.01
C ILE A 557 -18.22 8.76 -19.42
N ARG A 558 -18.13 9.34 -20.62
CA ARG A 558 -16.98 10.17 -20.98
C ARG A 558 -17.23 11.60 -20.51
N PRO A 559 -16.40 12.18 -19.62
CA PRO A 559 -16.68 13.51 -19.06
C PRO A 559 -16.86 14.62 -20.10
N HIS A 560 -16.18 14.52 -21.25
CA HIS A 560 -16.32 15.49 -22.34
C HIS A 560 -17.75 15.55 -22.94
N GLU A 561 -18.55 14.49 -22.80
CA GLU A 561 -19.94 14.41 -23.27
C GLU A 561 -20.90 15.21 -22.39
N LEU A 562 -20.50 15.51 -21.14
CA LEU A 562 -21.29 16.26 -20.16
C LEU A 562 -21.25 17.79 -20.38
N GLY A 563 -20.34 18.28 -21.23
CA GLY A 563 -19.88 19.67 -21.16
C GLY A 563 -19.86 20.44 -22.48
N LYS A 564 -20.94 20.41 -23.27
CA LYS A 564 -21.03 21.19 -24.53
C LYS A 564 -20.87 22.72 -24.34
N GLU A 565 -21.03 23.25 -23.12
CA GLU A 565 -20.91 24.69 -22.78
C GLU A 565 -19.54 25.12 -22.19
N PHE A 566 -18.48 24.31 -22.32
CA PHE A 566 -17.17 24.51 -21.68
C PHE A 566 -16.52 25.90 -21.86
N ILE A 567 -16.98 26.68 -22.83
CA ILE A 567 -16.38 27.94 -23.27
C ILE A 567 -17.08 29.18 -22.65
N THR A 568 -18.31 29.10 -22.13
CA THR A 568 -19.17 30.30 -22.00
C THR A 568 -19.47 30.83 -20.60
N LYS A 569 -19.25 30.11 -19.48
CA LYS A 569 -19.64 30.60 -18.13
C LYS A 569 -18.60 30.39 -17.02
N ASN A 570 -18.70 31.27 -16.02
CA ASN A 570 -18.00 31.21 -14.73
C ASN A 570 -18.39 29.94 -13.96
N THR A 571 -17.40 29.32 -13.31
CA THR A 571 -17.45 28.12 -12.45
C THR A 571 -17.93 26.83 -13.13
N GLU A 572 -17.02 26.19 -13.87
CA GLU A 572 -16.68 24.75 -14.03
C GLU A 572 -17.53 23.58 -13.46
N ARG A 573 -18.66 23.78 -12.82
CA ARG A 573 -19.53 22.67 -12.40
C ARG A 573 -20.25 22.13 -13.63
N GLN A 574 -19.88 20.92 -14.04
CA GLN A 574 -20.59 20.19 -15.08
C GLN A 574 -21.66 19.32 -14.45
N PHE A 575 -22.90 19.49 -14.91
CA PHE A 575 -23.98 18.60 -14.54
C PHE A 575 -23.68 17.17 -15.00
N TYR A 576 -23.61 16.23 -14.06
CA TYR A 576 -23.30 14.83 -14.32
C TYR A 576 -24.57 14.00 -14.53
N TYR A 577 -25.47 14.05 -13.55
CA TYR A 577 -26.83 13.54 -13.67
C TYR A 577 -27.68 14.05 -12.50
N THR A 578 -28.99 13.93 -12.69
CA THR A 578 -29.95 14.00 -11.59
C THR A 578 -30.64 12.67 -11.44
N GLU A 579 -31.03 12.35 -10.21
CA GLU A 579 -31.79 11.16 -9.92
C GLU A 579 -32.79 11.41 -8.80
N TYR A 580 -34.01 10.93 -9.03
CA TYR A 580 -35.09 10.94 -8.06
C TYR A 580 -35.14 9.58 -7.35
N LEU A 581 -34.95 9.57 -6.04
CA LEU A 581 -34.98 8.36 -5.24
C LEU A 581 -36.42 8.07 -4.78
N ASN A 582 -37.05 7.09 -5.46
CA ASN A 582 -38.39 6.59 -5.13
C ASN A 582 -38.38 5.57 -3.97
N GLU A 583 -37.25 4.95 -3.71
CA GLU A 583 -37.10 3.94 -2.66
C GLU A 583 -36.81 4.61 -1.32
N ASN A 584 -37.24 4.01 -0.22
CA ASN A 584 -36.83 4.43 1.11
C ASN A 584 -35.36 4.07 1.33
N TRP A 585 -34.55 5.04 1.74
CA TRP A 585 -33.14 4.82 2.03
C TRP A 585 -32.70 5.64 3.26
N ARG A 586 -31.66 5.16 3.95
CA ARG A 586 -30.99 5.86 5.06
C ARG A 586 -29.56 6.23 4.72
N PHE A 587 -28.94 5.48 3.82
CA PHE A 587 -27.56 5.62 3.41
C PHE A 587 -27.47 5.78 1.90
N LEU A 588 -26.95 6.94 1.49
CA LEU A 588 -26.54 7.17 0.10
C LEU A 588 -25.02 7.04 0.04
N ASN A 589 -24.54 6.02 -0.67
CA ASN A 589 -23.12 5.84 -0.96
C ASN A 589 -22.89 5.92 -2.45
N LEU A 590 -22.04 6.84 -2.88
CA LEU A 590 -21.68 7.03 -4.27
C LEU A 590 -20.16 6.95 -4.41
N THR A 591 -19.71 6.04 -5.25
CA THR A 591 -18.29 5.87 -5.57
C THR A 591 -18.05 6.31 -7.01
N PHE A 592 -16.99 7.10 -7.21
CA PHE A 592 -16.55 7.61 -8.50
C PHE A 592 -15.09 7.23 -8.71
N VAL A 593 -14.77 6.72 -9.90
CA VAL A 593 -13.42 6.37 -10.32
C VAL A 593 -13.14 6.99 -11.67
N TRP A 594 -12.12 7.83 -11.72
CA TRP A 594 -11.59 8.41 -12.94
C TRP A 594 -10.63 7.42 -13.60
N ARG A 595 -11.08 6.85 -14.71
CA ARG A 595 -10.24 6.01 -15.56
C ARG A 595 -9.48 6.93 -16.51
N HIS A 596 -8.17 7.01 -16.35
CA HIS A 596 -7.30 7.78 -17.23
C HIS A 596 -6.10 6.96 -17.67
N LYS A 597 -5.64 7.18 -18.91
CA LYS A 597 -4.38 6.62 -19.41
C LYS A 597 -3.17 7.49 -19.05
N GLN A 598 -3.40 8.79 -18.95
CA GLN A 598 -2.42 9.81 -18.66
C GLN A 598 -3.13 11.02 -18.03
N SER A 599 -2.42 11.81 -17.22
CA SER A 599 -2.89 13.10 -16.71
C SER A 599 -2.90 14.17 -17.81
N PHE A 600 -3.62 15.28 -17.62
CA PHE A 600 -3.49 16.42 -18.53
C PHE A 600 -2.05 16.93 -18.58
N SER A 601 -1.38 16.86 -17.42
CA SER A 601 0.01 17.22 -17.23
C SER A 601 1.01 16.38 -18.07
N GLU A 602 0.62 15.18 -18.49
CA GLU A 602 1.43 14.29 -19.34
C GLU A 602 1.03 14.43 -20.79
N TYR A 603 -0.27 14.57 -21.05
CA TYR A 603 -0.83 14.76 -22.38
C TYR A 603 -0.14 15.90 -23.14
N TRP A 604 -0.05 17.09 -22.55
CA TRP A 604 0.65 18.21 -23.17
C TRP A 604 2.19 18.07 -23.23
N LYS A 605 2.82 17.24 -22.40
CA LYS A 605 4.29 17.02 -22.44
C LYS A 605 4.70 16.14 -23.62
N LEU A 606 3.88 15.16 -24.00
CA LEU A 606 4.14 14.36 -25.19
C LEU A 606 4.20 15.25 -26.45
N HIS A 607 3.38 16.30 -26.49
CA HIS A 607 3.33 17.27 -27.57
C HIS A 607 4.47 18.31 -27.54
N ILE A 608 5.31 18.30 -26.49
CA ILE A 608 6.56 19.07 -26.39
C ILE A 608 7.73 18.30 -27.02
N ILE A 609 7.78 16.97 -26.83
CA ILE A 609 8.95 16.13 -27.12
C ILE A 609 9.10 15.84 -28.62
N ASP A 610 8.04 15.98 -29.42
CA ASP A 610 8.13 15.83 -30.88
C ASP A 610 9.04 16.88 -31.55
N ASN A 611 9.59 17.85 -30.81
CA ASN A 611 10.69 18.77 -31.20
C ASN A 611 10.51 19.39 -32.59
N ASN A 612 9.26 19.46 -33.02
CA ASN A 612 8.88 19.83 -34.35
C ASN A 612 8.27 21.24 -34.20
N PRO A 613 8.99 22.30 -34.59
CA PRO A 613 8.48 23.68 -34.54
C PRO A 613 7.24 23.90 -35.41
N TYR A 614 6.82 22.89 -36.18
CA TYR A 614 5.58 22.86 -36.96
C TYR A 614 4.41 22.18 -36.24
N VAL A 615 4.58 21.60 -35.04
CA VAL A 615 3.46 21.08 -34.21
C VAL A 615 2.73 22.26 -33.56
N SER A 616 1.40 22.30 -33.73
CA SER A 616 0.54 23.46 -33.43
C SER A 616 0.63 24.00 -31.99
N TRP A 617 1.14 23.22 -31.04
CA TRP A 617 1.23 23.56 -29.61
C TRP A 617 2.27 24.65 -29.31
N PHE A 618 3.45 24.63 -29.94
CA PHE A 618 4.46 25.68 -29.75
C PHE A 618 4.12 27.00 -30.47
N ARG A 619 3.23 26.93 -31.47
CA ARG A 619 2.63 28.14 -32.08
C ARG A 619 1.66 28.84 -31.10
N ASN A 620 1.16 28.11 -30.10
CA ASN A 620 0.31 28.67 -29.07
C ASN A 620 1.18 29.20 -27.91
N LYS A 621 1.39 30.52 -27.86
CA LYS A 621 2.27 31.20 -26.87
C LYS A 621 1.94 30.88 -25.39
N TRP A 622 0.81 30.26 -25.09
CA TRP A 622 0.37 29.96 -23.73
C TRP A 622 1.16 28.85 -23.04
N LEU A 623 1.62 27.84 -23.77
CA LEU A 623 2.30 26.69 -23.16
C LEU A 623 3.65 27.09 -22.52
N PRO A 624 4.56 27.80 -23.22
CA PRO A 624 5.77 28.34 -22.62
C PRO A 624 5.50 29.23 -21.40
N ASP A 625 4.45 30.04 -21.46
CA ASP A 625 4.03 30.91 -20.36
C ASP A 625 3.50 30.11 -19.16
N LEU A 626 2.71 29.04 -19.37
CA LEU A 626 2.25 28.16 -18.28
C LEU A 626 3.40 27.37 -17.65
N LEU A 627 4.35 26.88 -18.44
CA LEU A 627 5.56 26.25 -17.90
C LEU A 627 6.39 27.24 -17.07
N SER A 628 6.47 28.50 -17.50
CA SER A 628 7.11 29.57 -16.74
C SER A 628 6.33 29.91 -15.47
N ALA A 629 5.00 29.88 -15.51
CA ALA A 629 4.14 30.05 -14.35
C ALA A 629 4.38 28.97 -13.30
N ILE A 630 4.48 27.70 -13.71
CA ILE A 630 4.80 26.57 -12.82
C ILE A 630 6.16 26.80 -12.15
N ARG A 631 7.19 27.15 -12.91
CA ARG A 631 8.53 27.43 -12.36
C ARG A 631 8.51 28.63 -11.41
N HIS A 632 7.79 29.69 -11.78
CA HIS A 632 7.64 30.88 -10.94
C HIS A 632 6.96 30.52 -9.61
N LYS A 633 5.84 29.77 -9.64
CA LYS A 633 5.14 29.34 -8.43
C LYS A 633 6.01 28.48 -7.52
N GLN A 634 6.77 27.55 -8.09
CA GLN A 634 7.74 26.74 -7.34
C GLN A 634 8.86 27.58 -6.72
N SER A 635 9.29 28.66 -7.38
CA SER A 635 10.30 29.57 -6.83
C SER A 635 9.78 30.42 -5.67
N GLN A 636 8.49 30.77 -5.68
CA GLN A 636 7.84 31.56 -4.62
C GLN A 636 7.39 30.70 -3.44
N ASP A 637 6.94 29.46 -3.72
CA ASP A 637 6.52 28.50 -2.71
C ASP A 637 7.16 27.14 -3.03
N ALA A 638 8.30 26.88 -2.39
CA ALA A 638 9.02 25.61 -2.52
C ALA A 638 8.21 24.40 -2.02
N SER A 639 7.11 24.63 -1.28
CA SER A 639 6.19 23.58 -0.83
C SER A 639 5.04 23.32 -1.80
N TRP A 640 4.84 24.20 -2.78
CA TRP A 640 3.84 24.04 -3.83
C TRP A 640 4.27 22.92 -4.79
N ASN A 641 3.32 22.03 -5.09
CA ASN A 641 3.55 20.92 -6.00
C ASN A 641 2.29 20.72 -6.83
N ILE A 642 2.44 20.69 -8.15
CA ILE A 642 1.33 20.47 -9.09
C ILE A 642 0.59 19.15 -8.81
N ASN A 643 1.28 18.15 -8.26
CA ASN A 643 0.67 16.89 -7.88
C ASN A 643 -0.37 17.10 -6.76
N ARG A 644 -0.30 18.15 -5.94
CA ARG A 644 -1.31 18.42 -4.90
C ARG A 644 -2.65 18.94 -5.44
N VAL A 645 -2.78 19.09 -6.76
CA VAL A 645 -4.03 19.46 -7.40
C VAL A 645 -4.93 18.22 -7.56
N PRO A 646 -6.20 18.25 -7.12
CA PRO A 646 -7.12 17.16 -7.38
C PRO A 646 -7.47 17.07 -8.86
N PHE A 647 -7.54 15.84 -9.39
CA PHE A 647 -7.97 15.60 -10.78
C PHE A 647 -9.36 16.21 -11.02
N TYR A 648 -10.29 15.97 -10.08
CA TYR A 648 -11.65 16.48 -10.10
C TYR A 648 -12.23 16.53 -8.69
N SER A 649 -13.32 17.27 -8.51
CA SER A 649 -14.17 17.16 -7.32
C SER A 649 -15.59 16.75 -7.70
N ILE A 650 -16.25 16.07 -6.77
CA ILE A 650 -17.66 15.71 -6.87
C ILE A 650 -18.44 16.57 -5.89
N ASP A 651 -19.39 17.33 -6.41
CA ASP A 651 -20.35 18.11 -5.64
C ASP A 651 -21.73 17.48 -5.83
N ILE A 652 -22.45 17.22 -4.74
CA ILE A 652 -23.82 16.73 -4.74
C ILE A 652 -24.70 17.80 -4.11
N GLU A 653 -25.70 18.25 -4.87
CA GLU A 653 -26.79 19.10 -4.40
C GLU A 653 -28.01 18.20 -4.21
N ALA A 654 -28.54 18.18 -2.99
CA ALA A 654 -29.66 17.33 -2.62
C ALA A 654 -30.86 18.18 -2.22
N ASP A 655 -31.95 18.05 -2.97
CA ASP A 655 -33.22 18.72 -2.72
C ASP A 655 -34.21 17.75 -2.08
N ILE A 656 -34.49 18.00 -0.80
CA ILE A 656 -35.51 17.27 -0.05
C ILE A 656 -36.89 17.80 -0.47
N ALA A 657 -37.68 17.00 -1.18
CA ALA A 657 -39.08 17.32 -1.43
C ALA A 657 -39.89 17.04 -0.15
N THR A 658 -39.89 17.98 0.79
CA THR A 658 -40.77 17.89 1.96
C THR A 658 -42.22 18.01 1.52
N ILE A 659 -42.97 16.91 1.53
CA ILE A 659 -44.41 16.87 1.19
C ILE A 659 -45.28 17.63 2.22
N MET A 660 -44.72 18.05 3.36
CA MET A 660 -45.46 18.84 4.35
C MET A 660 -45.20 20.35 4.20
N GLY A 661 -46.08 21.00 3.44
CA GLY A 661 -46.50 22.41 3.56
C GLY A 661 -45.42 23.48 3.79
N ASN A 662 -45.16 24.28 2.75
CA ASN A 662 -44.63 25.65 2.82
C ASN A 662 -43.31 25.92 3.57
N LEU A 663 -42.42 24.93 3.71
CA LEU A 663 -41.05 25.16 4.15
C LEU A 663 -40.09 25.01 2.97
N TYR A 664 -39.28 26.05 2.74
CA TYR A 664 -38.26 26.13 1.69
C TYR A 664 -37.47 24.82 1.59
N PRO A 665 -37.20 24.28 0.38
CA PRO A 665 -36.37 23.10 0.22
C PRO A 665 -34.99 23.37 0.84
N SER A 666 -34.60 22.55 1.82
CA SER A 666 -33.26 22.63 2.39
C SER A 666 -32.27 21.92 1.46
N ILE A 667 -31.46 22.69 0.75
CA ILE A 667 -30.42 22.15 -0.14
C ILE A 667 -29.24 21.69 0.72
N THR A 668 -28.96 20.40 0.74
CA THR A 668 -27.74 19.87 1.37
C THR A 668 -26.65 19.73 0.32
N TYR A 669 -25.49 20.36 0.56
CA TYR A 669 -24.30 20.23 -0.29
C TYR A 669 -23.34 19.20 0.30
N ILE A 670 -23.02 18.16 -0.47
CA ILE A 670 -22.01 17.16 -0.09
C ILE A 670 -20.90 17.20 -1.13
N HIS A 671 -19.67 17.46 -0.71
CA HIS A 671 -18.53 17.58 -1.61
C HIS A 671 -17.43 16.57 -1.27
N SER A 672 -16.69 16.14 -2.29
CA SER A 672 -15.56 15.20 -2.18
C SER A 672 -14.45 15.66 -3.13
N THR A 673 -13.27 15.96 -2.57
CA THR A 673 -12.17 16.63 -3.29
C THR A 673 -10.80 16.24 -2.75
N GLU A 674 -10.48 14.95 -2.72
CA GLU A 674 -9.13 14.52 -2.33
C GLU A 674 -8.14 14.61 -3.50
N PRO A 675 -6.94 15.19 -3.30
CA PRO A 675 -5.93 15.29 -4.35
C PRO A 675 -5.19 13.97 -4.63
N ASN A 676 -4.49 13.93 -5.76
CA ASN A 676 -3.72 12.79 -6.29
C ASN A 676 -4.46 11.46 -6.45
N THR A 677 -5.77 11.41 -6.35
CA THR A 677 -6.50 10.13 -6.45
C THR A 677 -7.56 10.18 -7.54
N SER A 678 -7.63 9.08 -8.29
CA SER A 678 -8.72 8.83 -9.22
C SER A 678 -10.04 8.49 -8.51
N VAL A 679 -10.04 8.19 -7.21
CA VAL A 679 -11.22 7.68 -6.50
C VAL A 679 -11.78 8.68 -5.51
N GLN A 680 -13.04 9.05 -5.71
CA GLN A 680 -13.83 9.87 -4.77
C GLN A 680 -15.03 9.07 -4.27
N ARG A 681 -15.33 9.16 -2.98
CA ARG A 681 -16.59 8.65 -2.42
C ARG A 681 -17.35 9.76 -1.75
N VAL A 682 -18.66 9.77 -1.96
CA VAL A 682 -19.61 10.64 -1.29
C VAL A 682 -20.54 9.78 -0.44
N PHE A 683 -20.83 10.28 0.76
CA PHE A 683 -21.68 9.58 1.73
C PHE A 683 -22.62 10.55 2.42
N SER A 684 -23.92 10.22 2.37
CA SER A 684 -24.98 10.86 3.16
C SER A 684 -25.64 9.83 4.07
N TYR A 685 -25.97 10.27 5.28
CA TYR A 685 -26.74 9.49 6.26
C TYR A 685 -27.95 10.29 6.71
N ARG A 686 -29.10 9.63 6.81
CA ARG A 686 -30.33 10.17 7.34
C ARG A 686 -30.76 9.37 8.59
N PRO A 687 -31.17 10.03 9.69
CA PRO A 687 -31.57 9.35 10.92
C PRO A 687 -32.87 8.56 10.79
N TYR A 688 -33.66 8.80 9.74
CA TYR A 688 -34.90 8.11 9.40
C TYR A 688 -34.94 7.82 7.89
N ASP A 689 -35.79 6.88 7.50
CA ASP A 689 -36.02 6.56 6.09
C ASP A 689 -36.61 7.78 5.36
N ILE A 690 -35.99 8.18 4.25
CA ILE A 690 -36.50 9.27 3.40
C ILE A 690 -37.05 8.69 2.10
N SER A 691 -38.29 9.04 1.79
CA SER A 691 -38.90 8.88 0.47
C SER A 691 -38.80 10.19 -0.31
N ALA A 692 -38.62 10.13 -1.63
CA ALA A 692 -38.76 11.27 -2.54
C ALA A 692 -37.70 12.39 -2.38
N GLU A 693 -36.42 12.05 -2.55
CA GLU A 693 -35.33 13.05 -2.60
C GLU A 693 -34.75 13.13 -4.01
N ASN A 694 -34.52 14.35 -4.51
CA ASN A 694 -33.82 14.60 -5.76
C ASN A 694 -32.36 14.91 -5.46
N TYR A 695 -31.46 14.26 -6.19
CA TYR A 695 -30.04 14.60 -6.16
C TYR A 695 -29.61 15.12 -7.52
N ALA A 696 -28.86 16.20 -7.55
CA ALA A 696 -28.09 16.65 -8.68
C ALA A 696 -26.61 16.47 -8.36
N ILE A 697 -25.89 15.76 -9.22
CA ILE A 697 -24.46 15.54 -9.08
C ILE A 697 -23.75 16.40 -10.11
N TYR A 698 -22.71 17.08 -9.65
CA TYR A 698 -21.85 17.92 -10.46
C TYR A 698 -20.41 17.44 -10.35
N ILE A 699 -19.70 17.52 -11.47
CA ILE A 699 -18.27 17.28 -11.54
C ILE A 699 -17.60 18.62 -11.76
N ARG A 700 -16.58 18.91 -10.97
CA ARG A 700 -15.69 20.06 -11.20
C ARG A 700 -14.33 19.57 -11.66
N HIS A 701 -13.82 20.17 -12.74
CA HIS A 701 -12.51 19.85 -13.31
C HIS A 701 -11.40 20.63 -12.60
N SER A 702 -11.21 20.35 -11.31
CA SER A 702 -10.28 21.07 -10.44
C SER A 702 -8.83 21.11 -10.95
N GLU A 703 -8.41 20.10 -11.73
CA GLU A 703 -7.10 20.10 -12.39
C GLU A 703 -6.96 21.26 -13.39
N LEU A 704 -7.94 21.43 -14.28
CA LEU A 704 -7.93 22.50 -15.28
C LEU A 704 -7.90 23.87 -14.62
N GLU A 705 -8.73 24.08 -13.60
CA GLU A 705 -8.83 25.39 -12.98
C GLU A 705 -7.56 25.80 -12.25
N ALA A 706 -6.87 24.84 -11.63
CA ALA A 706 -5.57 25.09 -11.04
C ALA A 706 -4.57 25.58 -12.10
N TYR A 707 -4.58 24.98 -13.30
CA TYR A 707 -3.73 25.43 -14.41
C TYR A 707 -4.13 26.83 -14.92
N LEU A 708 -5.42 27.11 -15.06
CA LEU A 708 -5.90 28.41 -15.54
C LEU A 708 -5.59 29.54 -14.55
N ASN A 709 -5.81 29.31 -13.25
CA ASN A 709 -5.48 30.29 -12.21
C ASN A 709 -3.97 30.53 -12.13
N LEU A 710 -3.18 29.46 -12.15
CA LEU A 710 -1.71 29.56 -12.15
C LEU A 710 -1.20 30.35 -13.36
N TYR A 711 -1.74 30.05 -14.55
CA TYR A 711 -1.42 30.77 -15.78
C TYR A 711 -1.73 32.26 -15.65
N TRP A 712 -2.93 32.59 -15.15
CA TRP A 712 -3.38 33.97 -15.08
C TRP A 712 -2.63 34.81 -14.04
N GLU A 713 -2.39 34.25 -12.84
CA GLU A 713 -1.57 34.88 -11.80
C GLU A 713 -0.18 35.25 -12.35
N TYR A 714 0.43 34.35 -13.11
CA TYR A 714 1.73 34.59 -13.73
C TYR A 714 1.68 35.70 -14.77
N LEU A 715 0.61 35.82 -15.56
CA LEU A 715 0.48 36.89 -16.55
C LEU A 715 0.31 38.27 -15.91
N ILE A 716 -0.44 38.36 -14.80
CA ILE A 716 -0.56 39.59 -14.00
C ILE A 716 0.83 40.05 -13.54
N TRP A 717 1.60 39.12 -12.96
CA TRP A 717 2.98 39.38 -12.52
C TRP A 717 3.90 39.77 -13.69
N LYS A 718 3.93 38.96 -14.76
CA LYS A 718 4.82 39.14 -15.92
C LYS A 718 4.62 40.49 -16.61
N ASN A 719 3.38 41.01 -16.59
CA ASN A 719 3.02 42.27 -17.24
C ASN A 719 2.96 43.45 -16.26
N ASN A 720 3.44 43.29 -15.01
CA ASN A 720 3.45 44.32 -13.98
C ASN A 720 2.07 44.97 -13.74
N VAL A 721 1.00 44.19 -13.79
CA VAL A 721 -0.36 44.70 -13.56
C VAL A 721 -0.61 44.81 -12.06
N THR A 722 -0.75 46.03 -11.56
CA THR A 722 -1.11 46.29 -10.17
C THR A 722 -2.61 46.07 -9.96
N LEU A 723 -2.96 45.31 -8.92
CA LEU A 723 -4.35 45.02 -8.56
C LEU A 723 -4.75 45.86 -7.34
N ASN A 724 -5.87 46.56 -7.42
CA ASN A 724 -6.24 47.56 -6.41
C ASN A 724 -6.81 46.94 -5.12
N ASN A 725 -7.48 45.79 -5.21
CA ASN A 725 -8.03 45.06 -4.07
C ASN A 725 -8.30 43.58 -4.44
N GLU A 726 -8.85 42.80 -3.51
CA GLU A 726 -9.19 41.37 -3.71
C GLU A 726 -10.33 41.12 -4.69
N TYR A 727 -11.17 42.13 -4.96
CA TYR A 727 -12.33 42.05 -5.87
C TYR A 727 -12.04 42.63 -7.25
N ASP A 728 -10.78 42.99 -7.54
CA ASP A 728 -10.37 43.51 -8.84
C ASP A 728 -10.70 42.52 -9.95
N GLU A 729 -11.48 42.97 -10.94
CA GLU A 729 -11.93 42.15 -12.06
C GLU A 729 -10.76 41.53 -12.84
N ASN A 730 -9.58 42.16 -12.80
CA ASN A 730 -8.36 41.67 -13.44
C ASN A 730 -7.78 40.42 -12.79
N ARG A 731 -8.17 40.07 -11.56
CA ARG A 731 -7.84 38.78 -10.94
C ARG A 731 -8.52 37.61 -11.65
N SER A 732 -9.67 37.87 -12.28
CA SER A 732 -10.42 36.85 -13.00
C SER A 732 -10.13 36.94 -14.49
N TYR A 733 -9.63 35.85 -15.07
CA TYR A 733 -9.41 35.77 -16.51
C TYR A 733 -10.70 35.90 -17.34
N TYR A 734 -11.87 35.78 -16.71
CA TYR A 734 -13.17 36.04 -17.33
C TYR A 734 -13.46 37.54 -17.44
N ARG A 735 -13.21 38.28 -16.37
CA ARG A 735 -13.65 39.68 -16.21
C ARG A 735 -12.55 40.71 -16.46
N ALA A 736 -11.29 40.28 -16.58
CA ALA A 736 -10.18 41.21 -16.74
C ALA A 736 -10.41 42.22 -17.87
N THR A 737 -10.16 43.50 -17.61
CA THR A 737 -10.32 44.61 -18.54
C THR A 737 -8.99 45.31 -18.85
N HIS A 738 -7.93 45.04 -18.09
CA HIS A 738 -6.63 45.66 -18.25
C HIS A 738 -6.05 45.41 -19.66
N PRO A 739 -5.60 46.45 -20.40
CA PRO A 739 -5.12 46.32 -21.77
C PRO A 739 -3.98 45.31 -21.93
N ALA A 740 -3.04 45.25 -20.98
CA ALA A 740 -1.93 44.30 -21.01
C ALA A 740 -2.37 42.83 -20.88
N LEU A 741 -3.55 42.55 -20.32
CA LEU A 741 -4.07 41.19 -20.12
C LEU A 741 -5.01 40.73 -21.24
N GLN A 742 -5.65 41.67 -21.96
CA GLN A 742 -6.58 41.34 -23.05
C GLN A 742 -6.00 40.38 -24.10
N PRO A 743 -4.75 40.54 -24.58
CA PRO A 743 -4.19 39.65 -25.60
C PRO A 743 -4.12 38.18 -25.16
N TYR A 744 -4.11 37.92 -23.85
CA TYR A 744 -3.98 36.59 -23.28
C TYR A 744 -5.31 35.87 -23.05
N LYS A 745 -6.46 36.56 -23.09
CA LYS A 745 -7.78 35.91 -22.92
C LYS A 745 -8.03 34.79 -23.92
N LYS A 746 -7.57 34.96 -25.17
CA LYS A 746 -7.69 33.92 -26.22
C LYS A 746 -6.99 32.61 -25.83
N TYR A 747 -5.94 32.69 -25.01
CA TYR A 747 -5.18 31.52 -24.58
C TYR A 747 -5.91 30.69 -23.53
N ILE A 748 -6.75 31.30 -22.71
CA ILE A 748 -7.64 30.59 -21.79
C ILE A 748 -8.55 29.63 -22.58
N SER A 749 -9.19 30.13 -23.64
CA SER A 749 -10.03 29.30 -24.51
C SER A 749 -9.24 28.16 -25.16
N GLN A 750 -8.00 28.41 -25.57
CA GLN A 750 -7.12 27.37 -26.14
C GLN A 750 -6.76 26.28 -25.12
N ILE A 751 -6.40 26.66 -23.88
CA ILE A 751 -6.10 25.70 -22.80
C ILE A 751 -7.33 24.84 -22.51
N LYS A 752 -8.50 25.47 -22.37
CA LYS A 752 -9.78 24.77 -22.17
C LYS A 752 -10.08 23.78 -23.29
N GLN A 753 -9.91 24.18 -24.54
CA GLN A 753 -10.11 23.30 -25.70
C GLN A 753 -9.16 22.10 -25.67
N LYS A 754 -7.89 22.30 -25.29
CA LYS A 754 -6.91 21.20 -25.14
C LYS A 754 -7.25 20.27 -23.99
N TYR A 755 -7.74 20.79 -22.88
CA TYR A 755 -8.24 19.94 -21.80
C TYR A 755 -9.44 19.09 -22.26
N TRP A 756 -10.35 19.67 -23.04
CA TRP A 756 -11.47 18.92 -23.61
C TRP A 756 -11.02 17.81 -24.58
N GLU A 757 -10.04 18.08 -25.45
CA GLU A 757 -9.41 17.04 -26.30
C GLU A 757 -8.80 15.92 -25.46
N HIS A 758 -8.07 16.27 -24.39
CA HIS A 758 -7.53 15.32 -23.44
C HIS A 758 -8.61 14.42 -22.82
N LEU A 759 -9.69 15.01 -22.31
CA LEU A 759 -10.82 14.28 -21.73
C LEU A 759 -11.47 13.33 -22.75
N LYS A 760 -11.56 13.74 -24.02
CA LYS A 760 -12.14 12.93 -25.09
C LYS A 760 -11.32 11.68 -25.41
N GLU A 761 -10.01 11.82 -25.40
CA GLU A 761 -9.07 10.79 -25.84
C GLU A 761 -8.65 9.83 -24.72
N ASN A 762 -8.59 10.31 -23.47
CA ASN A 762 -7.87 9.62 -22.41
C ASN A 762 -8.70 9.27 -21.18
N VAL A 763 -9.95 9.73 -21.09
CA VAL A 763 -10.68 9.75 -19.82
C VAL A 763 -12.08 9.15 -19.89
N TRP A 764 -12.41 8.36 -18.86
CA TRP A 764 -13.76 7.93 -18.52
C TRP A 764 -14.02 8.12 -17.03
N LEU A 765 -15.29 8.33 -16.67
CA LEU A 765 -15.76 8.30 -15.30
C LEU A 765 -16.62 7.07 -15.10
N GLU A 766 -16.20 6.20 -14.19
CA GLU A 766 -16.96 5.05 -13.72
C GLU A 766 -17.59 5.39 -12.37
N SER A 767 -18.87 5.09 -12.19
CA SER A 767 -19.54 5.32 -10.91
C SER A 767 -20.49 4.18 -10.54
N TYR A 768 -20.68 4.03 -9.23
CA TYR A 768 -21.60 3.08 -8.66
C TYR A 768 -22.30 3.69 -7.45
N ARG A 769 -23.59 3.38 -7.30
CA ARG A 769 -24.45 3.82 -6.21
C ARG A 769 -24.91 2.63 -5.39
N ASP A 770 -24.81 2.76 -4.07
CA ASP A 770 -25.34 1.82 -3.08
C ASP A 770 -26.33 2.58 -2.17
N LEU A 771 -27.60 2.19 -2.23
CA LEU A 771 -28.68 2.67 -1.36
C LEU A 771 -28.97 1.59 -0.32
N ARG A 772 -29.02 1.98 0.96
CA ARG A 772 -29.36 1.08 2.08
C ARG A 772 -30.18 1.75 3.15
#